data_AF-A0A1V5GT35-F1
#
_entry.id   AF-A0A1V5GT35-F1
#
_cell.length_a   1.000
_cell.length_b   1.000
_cell.length_c   1.000
_cell.angle_alpha   90.00
_cell.angle_beta   90.00
_cell.angle_gamma   90.00
#
_symmetry.space_group_name_H-M   'P 1'
#
loop_
_entity.id
_entity.type
_entity.pdbx_description
1 polymer ?
#
loop_
_entity_poly.entity_id
_entity_poly.type
_entity_poly.pdbx_seq_one_letter_code
_entity_poly.pdbx_strand_id
1 'polypeptide(L)'
;MQREGSWRLGLIAAITIVSIVILTPTFRYFLYISGDRPTDEAQLQAWLEKTDALQRKSIPLGLDIRGGVDVVLEINMDKAMAEEVETQRRNVLRQFSSEHINAALELGDPVDGIPPLNIAVENEADYRRGANILDKYYGDLFRNFNASEFEKTGKASLLLSLQQVQMRQKDKIDGATKAIRERVNGMGLAQALVSQQGNDRIRVQIPGHSDPDEVIRTVIRPAFLTFHLVHEDNDRLVQDLFENRGIVPEGKLRADLLEGKTLPPGFIALPGSAPGGYNPMTGETPPDVMYIVMEKPEVTGEYLDNAFVQYNPTDIENPIVVSVEFDREGARIFREVTRDYSRKGNQPGRQLAIAMDNKVFSAPELREEIPDGRAVISGKFTNEEARELALVLKAGALPVEMKVTRRSQVEATLGADSIAASLRALVMGGAVVAVFMIVYYGTAGAIAVVALILNIMILMAIMRLSHATLTLSGIGGILLTIGMAVDANVLIYERIREELRAGKPIKAALSAGFNRAFSVILDSNLTTLLTAMVLLQFGEGSVRGFALAMSFGLIANLYTGLTVTYALCQAWFQWRNKLSLGVLDFLTNPKIDFIKLRFVALAISGTLIVASMAEFIANRGLNYAVDFTGGMMVDVEMTRDISNQEIDQTLAAAGLPGSSTQKLADVEGYQALIRTPLFGDDTQLTQEKIETAFNDKFSSGTIRVRGAQAFTAEIGQEFAQVARIVIICASLAILAYLWFRFELTFGVAAVIALIHDLFLTVGVITILKIDISLDVVSALMILLGYSVNDTIVVFDRMRENARESRGKNLRDLCNESMNRSLTRTLITALTTLFVMGCMALFGGHSLRPFATTLIFGLIFGTYSSSMLAMPIVYEWTIRKRGGQLALAESATTAGPRRRSGGEKTEQRKKIYDN
;
A
#
# COMPACT_ATOMS: atom_id res chain seq x y z
N MET A 1 -7.45 42.83 -29.81
CA MET A 1 -6.54 42.33 -28.75
C MET A 1 -7.24 41.91 -27.44
N GLN A 2 -8.57 42.03 -27.29
CA GLN A 2 -9.37 41.42 -26.20
C GLN A 2 -9.47 39.87 -26.26
N ARG A 3 -8.89 39.23 -27.28
CA ARG A 3 -9.03 37.79 -27.58
C ARG A 3 -8.01 36.87 -26.89
N GLU A 4 -6.86 37.37 -26.44
CA GLU A 4 -5.80 36.50 -25.89
C GLU A 4 -6.04 36.01 -24.45
N GLY A 5 -6.84 36.73 -23.64
CA GLY A 5 -7.14 36.34 -22.26
C GLY A 5 -8.47 35.58 -22.09
N SER A 6 -9.38 35.70 -23.04
CA SER A 6 -10.76 35.20 -22.94
C SER A 6 -10.86 33.67 -23.04
N TRP A 7 -10.00 33.02 -23.83
CA TRP A 7 -9.97 31.56 -23.91
C TRP A 7 -9.47 30.91 -22.61
N ARG A 8 -8.53 31.55 -21.89
CA ARG A 8 -8.02 31.05 -20.60
C ARG A 8 -9.11 31.07 -19.54
N LEU A 9 -9.86 32.17 -19.44
CA LEU A 9 -11.01 32.26 -18.53
C LEU A 9 -12.10 31.23 -18.89
N GLY A 10 -12.36 31.02 -20.18
CA GLY A 10 -13.25 29.96 -20.65
C GLY A 10 -12.79 28.55 -20.25
N LEU A 11 -11.49 28.27 -20.39
CA LEU A 11 -10.89 26.99 -19.96
C LEU A 11 -10.99 26.79 -18.44
N ILE A 12 -10.71 27.84 -17.66
CA ILE A 12 -10.81 27.80 -16.19
C ILE A 12 -12.26 27.52 -15.78
N ALA A 13 -13.23 28.21 -16.38
CA ALA A 13 -14.64 27.98 -16.13
C ALA A 13 -15.06 26.54 -16.50
N ALA A 14 -14.61 26.04 -17.66
CA ALA A 14 -14.90 24.68 -18.10
C ALA A 14 -14.33 23.63 -17.12
N ILE A 15 -13.06 23.76 -16.72
CA ILE A 15 -12.43 22.84 -15.75
C ILE A 15 -13.13 22.91 -14.38
N THR A 16 -13.52 24.12 -13.95
CA THR A 16 -14.26 24.30 -12.69
C THR A 16 -15.62 23.61 -12.75
N ILE A 17 -16.39 23.80 -13.83
CA ILE A 17 -17.69 23.15 -14.02
C ILE A 17 -17.54 21.64 -14.07
N VAL A 18 -16.58 21.12 -14.83
CA VAL A 18 -16.29 19.68 -14.92
C VAL A 18 -15.94 19.12 -13.54
N SER A 19 -15.10 19.82 -12.76
CA SER A 19 -14.74 19.40 -11.41
C SER A 19 -15.96 19.35 -10.47
N ILE A 20 -16.84 20.36 -10.53
CA ILE A 20 -18.10 20.38 -9.77
C ILE A 20 -18.99 19.20 -10.16
N VAL A 21 -19.16 18.93 -11.45
CA VAL A 21 -19.98 17.80 -11.95
C VAL A 21 -19.42 16.46 -11.44
N ILE A 22 -18.11 16.26 -11.52
CA ILE A 22 -17.43 15.05 -11.04
C ILE A 22 -17.60 14.87 -9.53
N LEU A 23 -17.57 15.97 -8.76
CA LEU A 23 -17.67 15.93 -7.30
C LEU A 23 -19.09 15.93 -6.75
N THR A 24 -20.09 16.28 -7.58
CA THR A 24 -21.51 16.35 -7.16
C THR A 24 -22.00 15.06 -6.49
N PRO A 25 -21.70 13.85 -6.99
CA PRO A 25 -22.11 12.61 -6.30
C PRO A 25 -21.46 12.44 -4.94
N THR A 26 -20.19 12.84 -4.79
CA THR A 26 -19.47 12.84 -3.51
C THR A 26 -20.14 13.77 -2.50
N PHE A 27 -20.46 15.01 -2.89
CA PHE A 27 -21.18 15.94 -2.02
C PHE A 27 -22.58 15.43 -1.65
N ARG A 28 -23.32 14.88 -2.62
CA ARG A 28 -24.65 14.29 -2.37
C ARG A 28 -24.58 13.10 -1.43
N TYR A 29 -23.56 12.26 -1.55
CA TYR A 29 -23.33 11.14 -0.63
C TYR A 29 -23.17 11.64 0.80
N PHE A 30 -22.22 12.56 1.03
CA PHE A 30 -21.97 13.10 2.38
C PHE A 30 -23.17 13.83 2.98
N LEU A 31 -23.91 14.62 2.18
CA LEU A 31 -25.14 15.29 2.63
C LEU A 31 -26.27 14.30 2.95
N TYR A 32 -26.34 13.17 2.24
CA TYR A 32 -27.38 12.17 2.44
C TYR A 32 -27.14 11.34 3.70
N ILE A 33 -25.88 10.97 3.97
CA ILE A 33 -25.51 10.20 5.18
C ILE A 33 -25.47 11.06 6.45
N SER A 34 -25.34 12.38 6.33
CA SER A 34 -25.39 13.29 7.48
C SER A 34 -26.81 13.55 8.00
N GLY A 35 -27.84 13.09 7.29
CA GLY A 35 -29.23 13.17 7.77
C GLY A 35 -29.59 12.01 8.70
N ASP A 36 -30.75 12.12 9.36
CA ASP A 36 -31.23 11.06 10.25
C ASP A 36 -31.45 9.75 9.49
N ARG A 37 -30.88 8.66 10.02
CA ARG A 37 -31.08 7.32 9.50
C ARG A 37 -32.53 6.88 9.79
N PRO A 38 -33.31 6.49 8.77
CA PRO A 38 -34.69 6.04 8.98
C PRO A 38 -34.74 4.78 9.85
N THR A 39 -35.72 4.70 10.74
CA THR A 39 -35.98 3.52 11.59
C THR A 39 -37.00 2.54 10.98
N ASP A 40 -37.81 3.00 10.03
CA ASP A 40 -38.77 2.17 9.28
C ASP A 40 -38.04 1.27 8.27
N GLU A 41 -38.36 -0.03 8.23
CA GLU A 41 -37.63 -1.04 7.47
C GLU A 41 -37.67 -0.82 5.94
N ALA A 42 -38.82 -0.39 5.40
CA ALA A 42 -38.96 -0.11 3.97
C ALA A 42 -38.22 1.17 3.57
N GLN A 43 -38.27 2.20 4.43
CA GLN A 43 -37.51 3.44 4.23
C GLN A 43 -36.01 3.22 4.42
N LEU A 44 -35.63 2.32 5.33
CA LEU A 44 -34.24 1.92 5.57
C LEU A 44 -33.67 1.22 4.34
N GLN A 45 -34.39 0.28 3.71
CA GLN A 45 -33.91 -0.36 2.47
C GLN A 45 -33.73 0.66 1.34
N ALA A 46 -34.71 1.54 1.11
CA ALA A 46 -34.59 2.59 0.10
C ALA A 46 -33.43 3.57 0.41
N TRP A 47 -33.20 3.86 1.70
CA TRP A 47 -32.06 4.66 2.15
C TRP A 47 -30.74 3.96 1.90
N LEU A 48 -30.64 2.66 2.18
CA LEU A 48 -29.44 1.84 1.94
C LEU A 48 -29.10 1.75 0.43
N GLU A 49 -30.08 1.46 -0.42
CA GLU A 49 -29.89 1.40 -1.88
C GLU A 49 -29.41 2.73 -2.46
N LYS A 50 -30.04 3.84 -2.04
CA LYS A 50 -29.68 5.18 -2.50
C LYS A 50 -28.30 5.59 -1.98
N THR A 51 -27.96 5.23 -0.75
CA THR A 51 -26.64 5.45 -0.15
C THR A 51 -25.58 4.70 -0.94
N ASP A 52 -25.77 3.40 -1.21
CA ASP A 52 -24.81 2.59 -1.99
C ASP A 52 -24.63 3.13 -3.42
N ALA A 53 -25.73 3.52 -4.09
CA ALA A 53 -25.67 4.10 -5.43
C ALA A 53 -24.89 5.43 -5.49
N LEU A 54 -25.06 6.29 -4.48
CA LEU A 54 -24.29 7.54 -4.35
C LEU A 54 -22.83 7.25 -3.97
N GLN A 55 -22.59 6.28 -3.09
CA GLN A 55 -21.27 5.90 -2.60
C GLN A 55 -20.38 5.34 -3.72
N ARG A 56 -20.90 4.47 -4.60
CA ARG A 56 -20.18 4.00 -5.79
C ARG A 56 -19.77 5.13 -6.74
N LYS A 57 -20.53 6.23 -6.73
CA LYS A 57 -20.28 7.43 -7.52
C LYS A 57 -19.42 8.48 -6.79
N SER A 58 -19.07 8.25 -5.52
CA SER A 58 -18.28 9.15 -4.67
C SER A 58 -16.79 8.81 -4.66
N ILE A 59 -15.95 9.65 -4.05
CA ILE A 59 -14.53 9.32 -3.81
C ILE A 59 -14.47 8.07 -2.91
N PRO A 60 -13.76 6.99 -3.30
CA PRO A 60 -13.57 5.84 -2.42
C PRO A 60 -12.87 6.30 -1.14
N LEU A 61 -13.35 5.88 0.03
CA LEU A 61 -12.73 6.22 1.30
C LEU A 61 -11.99 5.00 1.85
N GLY A 62 -10.87 5.23 2.51
CA GLY A 62 -10.07 4.20 3.16
C GLY A 62 -10.78 3.64 4.40
N LEU A 63 -10.27 2.52 4.89
CA LEU A 63 -10.80 1.88 6.10
C LEU A 63 -10.51 2.69 7.37
N ASP A 64 -9.42 3.44 7.37
CA ASP A 64 -9.10 4.42 8.40
C ASP A 64 -10.14 5.56 8.51
N ILE A 65 -10.99 5.71 7.49
CA ILE A 65 -12.09 6.68 7.43
C ILE A 65 -13.44 6.00 7.67
N ARG A 66 -13.70 4.87 7.00
CA ARG A 66 -15.01 4.18 7.06
C ARG A 66 -15.17 3.23 8.24
N GLY A 67 -14.07 2.85 8.88
CA GLY A 67 -14.01 1.62 9.66
C GLY A 67 -14.08 0.38 8.77
N GLY A 68 -13.63 -0.75 9.31
CA GLY A 68 -13.62 -2.02 8.61
C GLY A 68 -12.50 -2.95 9.05
N VAL A 69 -12.36 -4.02 8.28
CA VAL A 69 -11.32 -5.04 8.43
C VAL A 69 -10.31 -4.93 7.27
N ASP A 70 -9.02 -4.89 7.59
CA ASP A 70 -7.91 -4.94 6.64
C ASP A 70 -6.98 -6.10 7.00
N VAL A 71 -6.93 -7.10 6.12
CA VAL A 71 -6.14 -8.33 6.31
C VAL A 71 -5.15 -8.47 5.17
N VAL A 72 -3.91 -8.81 5.48
CA VAL A 72 -2.89 -9.17 4.48
C VAL A 72 -2.56 -10.64 4.62
N LEU A 73 -2.65 -11.33 3.49
CA LEU A 73 -2.43 -12.76 3.35
C LEU A 73 -1.15 -12.96 2.55
N GLU A 74 -0.24 -13.78 3.05
CA GLU A 74 0.97 -14.18 2.34
C GLU A 74 0.82 -15.61 1.84
N ILE A 75 1.06 -15.80 0.55
CA ILE A 75 1.04 -17.10 -0.10
C ILE A 75 2.33 -17.84 0.25
N ASN A 76 2.21 -19.09 0.69
CA ASN A 76 3.38 -19.95 0.88
C ASN A 76 3.92 -20.41 -0.50
N MET A 77 4.74 -19.56 -1.12
CA MET A 77 5.29 -19.79 -2.46
C MET A 77 6.17 -21.03 -2.54
N ASP A 78 6.95 -21.31 -1.50
CA ASP A 78 7.83 -22.48 -1.45
C ASP A 78 7.02 -23.77 -1.54
N LYS A 79 5.96 -23.86 -0.73
CA LYS A 79 5.04 -25.00 -0.77
C LYS A 79 4.31 -25.10 -2.11
N ALA A 80 3.83 -23.97 -2.64
CA ALA A 80 3.14 -23.94 -3.93
C ALA A 80 4.04 -24.40 -5.08
N MET A 81 5.33 -24.03 -5.08
CA MET A 81 6.30 -24.47 -6.08
C MET A 81 6.70 -25.93 -5.88
N ALA A 82 6.81 -26.41 -4.65
CA ALA A 82 7.05 -27.82 -4.37
C ALA A 82 5.91 -28.72 -4.91
N GLU A 83 4.64 -28.32 -4.71
CA GLU A 83 3.48 -29.01 -5.28
C GLU A 83 3.45 -28.99 -6.81
N GLU A 84 3.97 -27.92 -7.42
CA GLU A 84 4.13 -27.85 -8.87
C GLU A 84 5.18 -28.83 -9.38
N VAL A 85 6.37 -28.87 -8.75
CA VAL A 85 7.42 -29.84 -9.13
C VAL A 85 6.90 -31.27 -8.97
N GLU A 86 6.15 -31.56 -7.92
CA GLU A 86 5.52 -32.86 -7.71
C GLU A 86 4.49 -33.19 -8.81
N THR A 87 3.74 -32.19 -9.28
CA THR A 87 2.83 -32.36 -10.42
C THR A 87 3.60 -32.70 -11.69
N GLN A 88 4.72 -32.03 -11.95
CA GLN A 88 5.57 -32.34 -13.09
C GLN A 88 6.25 -33.70 -12.97
N ARG A 89 6.67 -34.10 -11.76
CA ARG A 89 7.18 -35.44 -11.47
C ARG A 89 6.19 -36.52 -11.90
N ARG A 90 4.91 -36.36 -11.53
CA ARG A 90 3.84 -37.28 -11.94
C ARG A 90 3.63 -37.33 -13.46
N ASN A 91 3.72 -36.18 -14.12
CA ASN A 91 3.58 -36.11 -15.58
C ASN A 91 4.74 -36.84 -16.29
N VAL A 92 5.98 -36.62 -15.85
CA VAL A 92 7.15 -37.31 -16.38
C VAL A 92 7.03 -38.81 -16.15
N LEU A 93 6.64 -39.23 -14.94
CA LEU A 93 6.45 -40.65 -14.61
C LEU A 93 5.39 -41.31 -15.49
N ARG A 94 4.26 -40.62 -15.74
CA ARG A 94 3.20 -41.11 -16.64
C ARG A 94 3.69 -41.25 -18.07
N GLN A 95 4.43 -40.26 -18.57
CA GLN A 95 5.00 -40.29 -19.92
C GLN A 95 6.01 -41.44 -20.07
N PHE A 96 6.90 -41.60 -19.10
CA PHE A 96 7.88 -42.70 -19.08
C PHE A 96 7.18 -44.06 -19.02
N SER A 97 6.13 -44.19 -18.20
CA SER A 97 5.34 -45.43 -18.12
C SER A 97 4.66 -45.77 -19.46
N SER A 98 4.12 -44.78 -20.18
CA SER A 98 3.50 -45.01 -21.50
C SER A 98 4.50 -45.49 -22.55
N GLU A 99 5.76 -45.08 -22.43
CA GLU A 99 6.87 -45.47 -23.30
C GLU A 99 7.65 -46.69 -22.77
N HIS A 100 7.15 -47.32 -21.70
CA HIS A 100 7.73 -48.50 -21.04
C HIS A 100 9.17 -48.27 -20.53
N ILE A 101 9.44 -47.07 -19.98
CA ILE A 101 10.71 -46.69 -19.37
C ILE A 101 10.56 -46.78 -17.84
N ASN A 102 11.36 -47.64 -17.19
CA ASN A 102 11.43 -47.73 -15.74
C ASN A 102 12.41 -46.67 -15.19
N ALA A 103 11.89 -45.75 -14.36
CA ALA A 103 12.70 -44.73 -13.72
C ALA A 103 12.23 -44.45 -12.29
N ALA A 104 13.19 -44.22 -11.40
CA ALA A 104 12.97 -43.66 -10.08
C ALA A 104 13.00 -42.12 -10.18
N LEU A 105 11.96 -41.48 -9.66
CA LEU A 105 11.83 -40.02 -9.64
C LEU A 105 11.60 -39.54 -8.21
N GLU A 106 12.53 -38.75 -7.69
CA GLU A 106 12.55 -38.25 -6.31
C GLU A 106 12.74 -36.73 -6.29
N LEU A 107 12.23 -36.07 -5.25
CA LEU A 107 12.49 -34.66 -4.99
C LEU A 107 13.78 -34.53 -4.16
N GLY A 108 14.71 -33.69 -4.60
CA GLY A 108 15.92 -33.38 -3.83
C GLY A 108 15.70 -32.29 -2.80
N ASP A 109 16.78 -31.95 -2.08
CA ASP A 109 16.78 -30.85 -1.13
C ASP A 109 16.47 -29.52 -1.83
N PRO A 110 15.58 -28.67 -1.29
CA PRO A 110 15.21 -27.41 -1.91
C PRO A 110 16.40 -26.48 -2.18
N VAL A 111 16.45 -25.92 -3.39
CA VAL A 111 17.38 -24.87 -3.79
C VAL A 111 16.56 -23.62 -4.04
N ASP A 112 16.82 -22.55 -3.29
CA ASP A 112 16.01 -21.32 -3.31
C ASP A 112 14.50 -21.57 -3.06
N GLY A 113 14.18 -22.48 -2.13
CA GLY A 113 12.80 -22.82 -1.76
C GLY A 113 12.10 -23.83 -2.70
N ILE A 114 12.75 -24.24 -3.80
CA ILE A 114 12.17 -25.14 -4.81
C ILE A 114 12.96 -26.45 -4.87
N PRO A 115 12.33 -27.63 -4.67
CA PRO A 115 13.02 -28.91 -4.78
C PRO A 115 13.37 -29.22 -6.24
N PRO A 116 14.60 -29.69 -6.54
CA PRO A 116 14.91 -30.24 -7.85
C PRO A 116 14.24 -31.61 -8.04
N LEU A 117 13.89 -31.94 -9.28
CA LEU A 117 13.43 -33.25 -9.68
C LEU A 117 14.62 -34.12 -10.08
N ASN A 118 14.94 -35.10 -9.24
CA ASN A 118 15.96 -36.10 -9.49
C ASN A 118 15.36 -37.29 -10.25
N ILE A 119 15.96 -37.65 -11.37
CA ILE A 119 15.53 -38.74 -12.24
C ILE A 119 16.69 -39.74 -12.34
N ALA A 120 16.38 -41.03 -12.15
CA ALA A 120 17.29 -42.13 -12.38
C ALA A 120 16.59 -43.24 -13.19
N VAL A 121 17.05 -43.47 -14.42
CA VAL A 121 16.56 -44.57 -15.28
C VAL A 121 17.33 -45.84 -14.96
N GLU A 122 16.62 -46.95 -14.78
CA GLU A 122 17.22 -48.21 -14.32
C GLU A 122 17.98 -48.95 -15.44
N ASN A 123 17.50 -48.85 -16.69
CA ASN A 123 18.01 -49.59 -17.83
C ASN A 123 18.79 -48.70 -18.81
N GLU A 124 20.03 -49.06 -19.11
CA GLU A 124 20.92 -48.31 -20.03
C GLU A 124 20.35 -48.21 -21.45
N ALA A 125 19.60 -49.22 -21.90
CA ALA A 125 18.93 -49.20 -23.20
C ALA A 125 17.89 -48.06 -23.35
N ASP A 126 17.42 -47.52 -22.23
CA ASP A 126 16.38 -46.50 -22.19
C ASP A 126 16.93 -45.08 -22.02
N TYR A 127 18.24 -44.91 -21.78
CA TYR A 127 18.85 -43.61 -21.50
C TYR A 127 18.64 -42.62 -22.65
N ARG A 128 18.85 -43.06 -23.89
CA ARG A 128 18.64 -42.23 -25.08
C ARG A 128 17.18 -41.87 -25.31
N ARG A 129 16.27 -42.81 -25.02
CA ARG A 129 14.83 -42.58 -25.15
C ARG A 129 14.34 -41.58 -24.09
N GLY A 130 14.76 -41.77 -22.85
CA GLY A 130 14.50 -40.85 -21.74
C GLY A 130 15.07 -39.45 -22.00
N ALA A 131 16.30 -39.36 -22.52
CA ALA A 131 16.93 -38.08 -22.87
C ALA A 131 16.10 -37.30 -23.89
N ASN A 132 15.66 -37.97 -24.96
CA ASN A 132 14.84 -37.36 -26.01
C ASN A 132 13.48 -36.88 -25.48
N ILE A 133 12.85 -37.63 -24.57
CA ILE A 133 11.56 -37.23 -23.97
C ILE A 133 11.75 -35.98 -23.09
N LEU A 134 12.77 -35.98 -22.24
CA LEU A 134 13.06 -34.85 -21.35
C LEU A 134 13.42 -33.59 -22.15
N ASP A 135 14.27 -33.70 -23.16
CA ASP A 135 14.66 -32.56 -24.00
C ASP A 135 13.46 -31.99 -24.76
N LYS A 136 12.71 -32.86 -25.44
CA LYS A 136 11.63 -32.45 -26.34
C LYS A 136 10.42 -31.86 -25.62
N TYR A 137 10.04 -32.42 -24.48
CA TYR A 137 8.80 -32.05 -23.78
C TYR A 137 9.02 -31.18 -22.56
N TYR A 138 10.23 -31.19 -21.98
CA TYR A 138 10.53 -30.53 -20.71
C TYR A 138 11.76 -29.61 -20.75
N GLY A 139 12.43 -29.46 -21.90
CA GLY A 139 13.64 -28.63 -22.05
C GLY A 139 13.44 -27.15 -21.74
N ASP A 140 12.24 -26.60 -21.99
CA ASP A 140 11.90 -25.21 -21.62
C ASP A 140 11.41 -25.09 -20.16
N LEU A 141 10.97 -26.19 -19.57
CA LEU A 141 10.40 -26.24 -18.22
C LEU A 141 11.49 -26.29 -17.15
N PHE A 142 12.51 -27.11 -17.37
CA PHE A 142 13.62 -27.30 -16.44
C PHE A 142 14.94 -26.76 -17.00
N ARG A 143 15.74 -26.12 -16.15
CA ARG A 143 17.15 -25.81 -16.40
C ARG A 143 18.05 -26.94 -15.91
N ASN A 144 19.32 -26.88 -16.33
CA ASN A 144 20.39 -27.82 -15.99
C ASN A 144 20.23 -29.24 -16.55
N PHE A 145 19.30 -29.45 -17.50
CA PHE A 145 19.26 -30.70 -18.24
C PHE A 145 20.38 -30.76 -19.27
N ASN A 146 21.19 -31.82 -19.22
CA ASN A 146 22.21 -32.11 -20.21
C ASN A 146 21.93 -33.48 -20.85
N ALA A 147 21.33 -33.47 -22.04
CA ALA A 147 20.97 -34.69 -22.75
C ALA A 147 22.17 -35.62 -22.96
N SER A 148 23.35 -35.07 -23.28
CA SER A 148 24.57 -35.87 -23.54
C SER A 148 25.14 -36.56 -22.30
N GLU A 149 24.88 -36.03 -21.11
CA GLU A 149 25.29 -36.59 -19.84
C GLU A 149 24.27 -37.62 -19.34
N PHE A 150 22.98 -37.34 -19.53
CA PHE A 150 21.89 -38.28 -19.25
C PHE A 150 21.99 -39.54 -20.11
N GLU A 151 22.31 -39.41 -21.40
CA GLU A 151 22.53 -40.55 -22.31
C GLU A 151 23.64 -41.50 -21.84
N LYS A 152 24.59 -41.03 -21.01
CA LYS A 152 25.71 -41.83 -20.50
C LYS A 152 25.47 -42.39 -19.10
N THR A 153 24.70 -41.70 -18.28
CA THR A 153 24.59 -41.98 -16.83
C THR A 153 23.20 -42.41 -16.38
N GLY A 154 22.17 -42.16 -17.20
CA GLY A 154 20.78 -42.39 -16.85
C GLY A 154 20.24 -41.49 -15.74
N LYS A 155 21.01 -40.47 -15.31
CA LYS A 155 20.69 -39.63 -14.16
C LYS A 155 20.62 -38.15 -14.54
N ALA A 156 19.62 -37.44 -14.02
CA ALA A 156 19.51 -35.98 -14.12
C ALA A 156 18.95 -35.38 -12.83
N SER A 157 19.36 -34.14 -12.54
CA SER A 157 18.76 -33.28 -11.52
C SER A 157 18.22 -32.03 -12.21
N LEU A 158 16.90 -31.94 -12.29
CA LEU A 158 16.18 -30.91 -13.05
C LEU A 158 15.64 -29.85 -12.11
N LEU A 159 15.94 -28.57 -12.36
CA LEU A 159 15.41 -27.47 -11.55
C LEU A 159 14.50 -26.62 -12.43
N LEU A 160 13.35 -26.16 -11.92
CA LEU A 160 12.48 -25.27 -12.70
C LEU A 160 13.26 -24.06 -13.24
N SER A 161 13.01 -23.69 -14.49
CA SER A 161 13.65 -22.50 -15.08
C SER A 161 13.11 -21.22 -14.43
N LEU A 162 13.96 -20.19 -14.30
CA LEU A 162 13.58 -18.94 -13.62
C LEU A 162 12.34 -18.27 -14.24
N GLN A 163 12.22 -18.34 -15.58
CA GLN A 163 11.06 -17.82 -16.30
C GLN A 163 9.78 -18.58 -15.92
N GLN A 164 9.84 -19.91 -15.78
CA GLN A 164 8.71 -20.73 -15.37
C GLN A 164 8.32 -20.48 -13.91
N VAL A 165 9.30 -20.30 -13.02
CA VAL A 165 9.05 -19.92 -11.62
C VAL A 165 8.28 -18.60 -11.56
N GLN A 166 8.74 -17.56 -12.25
CA GLN A 166 8.08 -16.25 -12.25
C GLN A 166 6.67 -16.29 -12.85
N MET A 167 6.48 -17.00 -13.97
CA MET A 167 5.16 -17.17 -14.58
C MET A 167 4.20 -17.87 -13.62
N ARG A 168 4.63 -18.98 -13.02
CA ARG A 168 3.78 -19.78 -12.14
C ARG A 168 3.49 -19.10 -10.81
N GLN A 169 4.47 -18.42 -10.21
CA GLN A 169 4.22 -17.57 -9.03
C GLN A 169 3.13 -16.54 -9.34
N LYS A 170 3.23 -15.86 -10.48
CA LYS A 170 2.21 -14.92 -10.92
C LYS A 170 0.85 -15.57 -11.10
N ASP A 171 0.78 -16.72 -11.77
CA ASP A 171 -0.47 -17.46 -11.98
C ASP A 171 -1.12 -17.87 -10.64
N LYS A 172 -0.31 -18.28 -9.65
CA LYS A 172 -0.80 -18.63 -8.31
C LYS A 172 -1.37 -17.43 -7.57
N ILE A 173 -0.71 -16.27 -7.64
CA ILE A 173 -1.22 -15.03 -7.03
C ILE A 173 -2.48 -14.56 -7.72
N ASP A 174 -2.51 -14.55 -9.05
CA ASP A 174 -3.66 -14.12 -9.84
C ASP A 174 -4.86 -15.03 -9.58
N GLY A 175 -4.63 -16.35 -9.51
CA GLY A 175 -5.63 -17.36 -9.13
C GLY A 175 -6.17 -17.16 -7.71
N ALA A 176 -5.29 -17.00 -6.72
CA ALA A 176 -5.69 -16.77 -5.33
C ALA A 176 -6.43 -15.43 -5.17
N THR A 177 -5.97 -14.37 -5.86
CA THR A 177 -6.60 -13.04 -5.86
C THR A 177 -8.00 -13.12 -6.46
N LYS A 178 -8.17 -13.87 -7.56
CA LYS A 178 -9.47 -14.10 -8.20
C LYS A 178 -10.41 -14.86 -7.27
N ALA A 179 -9.96 -15.98 -6.68
CA ALA A 179 -10.76 -16.78 -5.76
C ALA A 179 -11.22 -15.97 -4.55
N ILE A 180 -10.31 -15.21 -3.91
CA ILE A 180 -10.64 -14.30 -2.81
C ILE A 180 -11.66 -13.24 -3.23
N ARG A 181 -11.46 -12.63 -4.41
CA ARG A 181 -12.41 -11.63 -4.94
C ARG A 181 -13.79 -12.22 -5.17
N GLU A 182 -13.88 -13.45 -5.66
CA GLU A 182 -15.16 -14.14 -5.87
C GLU A 182 -15.85 -14.49 -4.54
N ARG A 183 -15.10 -14.96 -3.53
CA ARG A 183 -15.61 -15.19 -2.16
C ARG A 183 -16.18 -13.90 -1.57
N VAL A 184 -15.40 -12.83 -1.65
CA VAL A 184 -15.77 -11.51 -1.15
C VAL A 184 -17.02 -10.96 -1.85
N ASN A 185 -17.08 -11.07 -3.18
CA ASN A 185 -18.26 -10.64 -3.95
C ASN A 185 -19.50 -11.49 -3.62
N GLY A 186 -19.34 -12.81 -3.45
CA GLY A 186 -20.44 -13.71 -3.14
C GLY A 186 -21.06 -13.49 -1.76
N MET A 187 -20.32 -12.90 -0.81
CA MET A 187 -20.86 -12.45 0.49
C MET A 187 -21.73 -11.19 0.39
N GLY A 188 -21.89 -10.61 -0.80
CA GLY A 188 -22.55 -9.31 -0.96
C GLY A 188 -21.67 -8.14 -0.51
N LEU A 189 -20.38 -8.39 -0.21
CA LEU A 189 -19.39 -7.37 0.17
C LEU A 189 -18.80 -6.71 -1.07
N ALA A 190 -19.66 -6.21 -1.96
CA ALA A 190 -19.28 -5.62 -3.25
C ALA A 190 -18.35 -4.40 -3.13
N GLN A 191 -18.16 -3.87 -1.91
CA GLN A 191 -17.28 -2.73 -1.62
C GLN A 191 -15.88 -3.14 -1.15
N ALA A 192 -15.64 -4.42 -0.93
CA ALA A 192 -14.35 -4.87 -0.45
C ALA A 192 -13.29 -4.81 -1.55
N LEU A 193 -12.12 -4.30 -1.18
CA LEU A 193 -10.97 -4.16 -2.06
C LEU A 193 -10.06 -5.38 -1.89
N VAL A 194 -9.94 -6.15 -2.96
CA VAL A 194 -9.00 -7.28 -3.05
C VAL A 194 -7.91 -6.91 -4.04
N SER A 195 -6.71 -6.65 -3.53
CA SER A 195 -5.55 -6.21 -4.31
C SER A 195 -4.30 -6.99 -3.96
N GLN A 196 -3.52 -7.35 -4.96
CA GLN A 196 -2.17 -7.87 -4.77
C GLN A 196 -1.28 -6.81 -4.08
N GLN A 197 -0.46 -7.27 -3.14
CA GLN A 197 0.57 -6.51 -2.46
C GLN A 197 1.90 -7.27 -2.64
N GLY A 198 2.91 -6.62 -3.20
CA GLY A 198 4.18 -7.31 -3.50
C GLY A 198 4.05 -8.47 -4.49
N ASN A 199 4.90 -9.49 -4.35
CA ASN A 199 5.01 -10.63 -5.26
C ASN A 199 4.40 -11.92 -4.68
N ASP A 200 3.80 -11.87 -3.51
CA ASP A 200 3.36 -13.06 -2.77
C ASP A 200 2.21 -12.76 -1.80
N ARG A 201 1.75 -11.51 -1.70
CA ARG A 201 0.68 -11.14 -0.77
C ARG A 201 -0.59 -10.64 -1.45
N ILE A 202 -1.69 -10.86 -0.76
CA ILE A 202 -3.02 -10.39 -1.14
C ILE A 202 -3.59 -9.61 0.04
N ARG A 203 -3.92 -8.35 -0.19
CA ARG A 203 -4.58 -7.49 0.77
C ARG A 203 -6.09 -7.50 0.52
N VAL A 204 -6.84 -7.77 1.59
CA VAL A 204 -8.30 -7.83 1.60
C VAL A 204 -8.81 -6.78 2.57
N GLN A 205 -9.56 -5.84 2.03
CA GLN A 205 -10.06 -4.67 2.75
C GLN A 205 -11.58 -4.67 2.68
N ILE A 206 -12.25 -4.78 3.82
CA ILE A 206 -13.71 -4.88 3.91
C ILE A 206 -14.25 -3.72 4.76
N PRO A 207 -14.71 -2.63 4.12
CA PRO A 207 -15.29 -1.49 4.83
C PRO A 207 -16.55 -1.88 5.61
N GLY A 208 -16.73 -1.32 6.80
CA GLY A 208 -17.93 -1.50 7.61
C GLY A 208 -18.10 -2.87 8.29
N HIS A 209 -17.19 -3.82 8.06
CA HIS A 209 -17.11 -5.05 8.84
C HIS A 209 -16.40 -4.83 10.16
N SER A 210 -16.85 -5.54 11.20
CA SER A 210 -16.34 -5.38 12.55
C SER A 210 -15.47 -6.54 13.01
N ASP A 211 -15.58 -7.74 12.43
CA ASP A 211 -14.82 -8.91 12.89
C ASP A 211 -13.81 -9.38 11.82
N PRO A 212 -12.49 -9.21 12.04
CA PRO A 212 -11.46 -9.75 11.16
C PRO A 212 -11.45 -11.27 11.08
N ASP A 213 -11.81 -11.97 12.14
CA ASP A 213 -11.77 -13.43 12.20
C ASP A 213 -12.91 -14.04 11.38
N GLU A 214 -14.09 -13.43 11.39
CA GLU A 214 -15.17 -13.80 10.47
C GLU A 214 -14.72 -13.69 9.00
N VAL A 215 -14.05 -12.59 8.66
CA VAL A 215 -13.51 -12.36 7.31
C VAL A 215 -12.44 -13.40 6.98
N ILE A 216 -11.49 -13.65 7.89
CA ILE A 216 -10.43 -14.64 7.74
C ILE A 216 -11.04 -16.04 7.54
N ARG A 217 -11.94 -16.48 8.42
CA ARG A 217 -12.61 -17.78 8.34
C ARG A 217 -13.38 -17.94 7.04
N THR A 218 -14.01 -16.88 6.52
CA THR A 218 -14.82 -16.99 5.31
C THR A 218 -13.99 -16.86 4.02
N VAL A 219 -12.93 -16.05 4.04
CA VAL A 219 -12.11 -15.74 2.85
C VAL A 219 -10.95 -16.71 2.68
N ILE A 220 -10.29 -17.11 3.77
CA ILE A 220 -9.02 -17.87 3.76
C ILE A 220 -9.25 -19.36 3.95
N ARG A 221 -10.37 -19.77 4.55
CA ARG A 221 -10.60 -21.19 4.84
C ARG A 221 -10.43 -22.01 3.56
N PRO A 222 -9.50 -22.98 3.54
CA PRO A 222 -9.39 -23.90 2.42
C PRO A 222 -10.75 -24.57 2.23
N ALA A 223 -11.08 -24.91 0.99
CA ALA A 223 -12.35 -25.55 0.70
C ALA A 223 -12.14 -26.61 -0.36
N PHE A 224 -11.21 -27.52 -0.05
CA PHE A 224 -10.87 -28.57 -0.98
C PHE A 224 -11.98 -29.61 -0.97
N LEU A 225 -13.00 -29.38 -1.80
CA LEU A 225 -14.04 -30.37 -2.05
C LEU A 225 -13.43 -31.53 -2.83
N THR A 226 -13.61 -32.74 -2.33
CA THR A 226 -13.09 -33.97 -2.91
C THR A 226 -14.13 -35.07 -2.80
N PHE A 227 -14.27 -35.85 -3.87
CA PHE A 227 -15.16 -36.99 -3.95
C PHE A 227 -14.31 -38.25 -3.96
N HIS A 228 -14.44 -39.08 -2.93
CA HIS A 228 -13.66 -40.31 -2.78
C HIS A 228 -14.57 -41.53 -2.72
N LEU A 229 -14.18 -42.62 -3.37
CA LEU A 229 -14.86 -43.90 -3.20
C LEU A 229 -14.53 -44.48 -1.83
N VAL A 230 -15.56 -44.80 -1.06
CA VAL A 230 -15.44 -45.51 0.21
C VAL A 230 -15.12 -46.98 -0.05
N HIS A 231 -14.28 -47.58 0.78
CA HIS A 231 -13.95 -49.00 0.71
C HIS A 231 -15.20 -49.88 0.92
N GLU A 232 -15.33 -50.99 0.18
CA GLU A 232 -16.52 -51.87 0.25
C GLU A 232 -16.70 -52.47 1.64
N ASP A 233 -15.60 -52.88 2.28
CA ASP A 233 -15.56 -53.37 3.67
C ASP A 233 -15.28 -52.25 4.71
N ASN A 234 -15.72 -51.01 4.47
CA ASN A 234 -15.43 -49.87 5.35
C ASN A 234 -15.71 -50.17 6.83
N ASP A 235 -16.89 -50.66 7.16
CA ASP A 235 -17.32 -50.88 8.54
C ASP A 235 -16.43 -51.88 9.28
N ARG A 236 -16.05 -52.97 8.57
CA ARG A 236 -15.13 -53.98 9.10
C ARG A 236 -13.73 -53.42 9.32
N LEU A 237 -13.21 -52.68 8.33
CA LEU A 237 -11.86 -52.12 8.41
C LEU A 237 -11.75 -51.02 9.47
N VAL A 238 -12.79 -50.19 9.61
CA VAL A 238 -12.90 -49.20 10.69
C VAL A 238 -12.95 -49.91 12.04
N GLN A 239 -13.77 -50.95 12.18
CA GLN A 239 -13.81 -51.77 13.40
C GLN A 239 -12.43 -52.39 13.71
N ASP A 240 -11.74 -52.95 12.71
CA ASP A 240 -10.39 -53.50 12.84
C ASP A 240 -9.36 -52.44 13.30
N LEU A 241 -9.52 -51.16 12.90
CA LEU A 241 -8.66 -50.06 13.30
C LEU A 241 -8.91 -49.59 14.74
N PHE A 242 -10.17 -49.63 15.22
CA PHE A 242 -10.58 -49.04 16.51
C PHE A 242 -10.80 -50.03 17.66
N GLU A 243 -10.73 -51.35 17.42
CA GLU A 243 -10.87 -52.39 18.47
C GLU A 243 -9.83 -52.32 19.62
N ASN A 244 -8.86 -51.38 19.61
CA ASN A 244 -7.85 -51.29 20.68
C ASN A 244 -7.46 -49.89 21.23
N ARG A 245 -8.09 -48.77 20.86
CA ARG A 245 -7.87 -47.48 21.57
C ARG A 245 -9.11 -46.59 21.62
N GLY A 246 -9.38 -46.04 22.81
CA GLY A 246 -10.36 -44.98 23.02
C GLY A 246 -9.85 -43.61 22.55
N ILE A 247 -10.79 -42.83 21.99
CA ILE A 247 -10.75 -41.40 21.66
C ILE A 247 -9.62 -40.96 20.70
N VAL A 248 -10.03 -40.56 19.49
CA VAL A 248 -9.16 -40.03 18.43
C VAL A 248 -8.87 -38.54 18.68
N PRO A 249 -7.60 -38.07 18.69
CA PRO A 249 -7.28 -36.64 18.71
C PRO A 249 -7.41 -36.00 17.31
N GLU A 250 -7.82 -34.73 17.26
CA GLU A 250 -7.94 -33.94 16.02
C GLU A 250 -6.60 -33.80 15.27
N GLY A 251 -6.65 -34.01 13.95
CA GLY A 251 -5.52 -33.88 13.04
C GLY A 251 -5.26 -35.16 12.27
N LYS A 252 -4.85 -35.03 10.99
CA LYS A 252 -4.53 -36.16 10.09
C LYS A 252 -3.76 -37.25 10.85
N LEU A 253 -4.37 -38.41 11.08
CA LEU A 253 -3.61 -39.60 11.42
C LEU A 253 -2.69 -39.90 10.22
N ARG A 254 -1.42 -39.53 10.35
CA ARG A 254 -0.38 -40.20 9.56
C ARG A 254 -0.42 -41.68 9.93
N ALA A 255 -0.20 -42.54 8.94
CA ALA A 255 -0.14 -43.99 9.07
C ALA A 255 0.77 -44.47 10.23
N ASP A 256 1.65 -43.59 10.71
CA ASP A 256 2.59 -43.75 11.82
C ASP A 256 1.93 -44.03 13.18
N LEU A 257 0.65 -43.67 13.38
CA LEU A 257 -0.12 -43.95 14.61
C LEU A 257 -0.84 -45.31 14.57
N LEU A 258 -0.79 -46.03 13.44
CA LEU A 258 -1.29 -47.39 13.28
C LEU A 258 -0.15 -48.39 13.54
N GLU A 259 0.27 -48.53 14.80
CA GLU A 259 1.21 -49.59 15.18
C GLU A 259 0.59 -50.97 14.89
N GLY A 260 0.92 -51.53 13.72
CA GLY A 260 0.73 -52.95 13.39
C GLY A 260 -0.45 -53.33 12.48
N LYS A 261 -1.29 -52.40 12.03
CA LYS A 261 -2.36 -52.69 11.04
C LYS A 261 -2.30 -51.73 9.86
N THR A 262 -1.91 -52.24 8.68
CA THR A 262 -1.78 -51.46 7.45
C THR A 262 -3.12 -51.34 6.73
N LEU A 263 -3.55 -50.12 6.40
CA LEU A 263 -4.64 -49.89 5.45
C LEU A 263 -4.30 -50.57 4.10
N PRO A 264 -5.31 -51.03 3.32
CA PRO A 264 -5.06 -51.51 1.97
C PRO A 264 -4.30 -50.46 1.14
N PRO A 265 -3.32 -50.85 0.30
CA PRO A 265 -2.56 -49.91 -0.51
C PRO A 265 -3.47 -49.00 -1.35
N GLY A 266 -3.26 -47.69 -1.28
CA GLY A 266 -4.06 -46.68 -1.98
C GLY A 266 -5.33 -46.21 -1.25
N PHE A 267 -5.49 -46.53 0.04
CA PHE A 267 -6.59 -46.04 0.89
C PHE A 267 -6.09 -45.23 2.08
N ILE A 268 -6.86 -44.23 2.48
CA ILE A 268 -6.64 -43.37 3.65
C ILE A 268 -7.89 -43.36 4.54
N ALA A 269 -7.71 -43.09 5.83
CA ALA A 269 -8.83 -42.92 6.76
C ALA A 269 -9.12 -41.42 6.98
N LEU A 270 -10.35 -41.01 6.74
CA LEU A 270 -10.83 -39.64 6.94
C LEU A 270 -11.89 -39.60 8.05
N PRO A 271 -11.81 -38.65 9.00
CA PRO A 271 -12.87 -38.44 9.98
C PRO A 271 -14.12 -37.85 9.30
N GLY A 272 -15.29 -38.16 9.83
CA GLY A 272 -16.57 -37.66 9.34
C GLY A 272 -17.63 -37.62 10.43
N SER A 273 -18.72 -36.90 10.16
CA SER A 273 -19.82 -36.73 11.11
C SER A 273 -20.87 -37.83 10.89
N ALA A 274 -21.25 -38.57 11.95
CA ALA A 274 -22.34 -39.55 11.87
C ALA A 274 -23.64 -38.89 11.37
N PRO A 275 -24.40 -39.51 10.43
CA PRO A 275 -25.74 -39.05 10.10
C PRO A 275 -26.66 -39.29 11.32
N GLY A 276 -26.88 -38.22 12.09
CA GLY A 276 -27.80 -38.19 13.23
C GLY A 276 -27.14 -38.23 14.61
N GLY A 277 -26.81 -37.07 15.16
CA GLY A 277 -26.59 -36.97 16.61
C GLY A 277 -26.35 -35.54 17.08
N TYR A 278 -27.42 -34.89 17.53
CA TYR A 278 -27.35 -34.02 18.68
C TYR A 278 -28.35 -34.64 19.64
N ASN A 279 -27.91 -35.09 20.80
CA ASN A 279 -28.81 -35.62 21.81
C ASN A 279 -29.18 -34.46 22.77
N PRO A 280 -30.34 -33.80 22.59
CA PRO A 280 -30.72 -32.65 23.42
C PRO A 280 -30.93 -33.00 24.90
N MET A 281 -30.95 -34.29 25.27
CA MET A 281 -31.10 -34.75 26.65
C MET A 281 -29.75 -34.95 27.37
N THR A 282 -28.65 -35.21 26.64
CA THR A 282 -27.34 -35.52 27.23
C THR A 282 -26.23 -34.53 26.87
N GLY A 283 -26.41 -33.68 25.85
CA GLY A 283 -25.44 -32.66 25.46
C GLY A 283 -24.17 -33.19 24.76
N GLU A 284 -24.13 -34.48 24.41
CA GLU A 284 -22.98 -35.09 23.74
C GLU A 284 -23.14 -35.07 22.21
N THR A 285 -22.07 -34.67 21.51
CA THR A 285 -21.86 -34.91 20.08
C THR A 285 -21.48 -36.39 19.86
N PRO A 286 -22.05 -37.09 18.86
CA PRO A 286 -21.66 -38.45 18.52
C PRO A 286 -20.17 -38.49 18.16
N PRO A 287 -19.48 -39.60 18.42
CA PRO A 287 -18.06 -39.76 18.07
C PRO A 287 -17.84 -39.58 16.56
N ASP A 288 -16.72 -38.97 16.17
CA ASP A 288 -16.29 -38.88 14.78
C ASP A 288 -16.26 -40.30 14.17
N VAL A 289 -17.03 -40.51 13.10
CA VAL A 289 -17.05 -41.77 12.34
C VAL A 289 -15.92 -41.70 11.33
N MET A 290 -15.11 -42.75 11.24
CA MET A 290 -14.03 -42.80 10.27
C MET A 290 -14.49 -43.48 8.98
N TYR A 291 -14.09 -42.91 7.86
CA TYR A 291 -14.33 -43.45 6.52
C TYR A 291 -12.99 -43.82 5.89
N ILE A 292 -12.88 -45.06 5.43
CA ILE A 292 -11.72 -45.52 4.67
C ILE A 292 -12.04 -45.30 3.21
N VAL A 293 -11.31 -44.38 2.60
CA VAL A 293 -11.57 -43.90 1.25
C VAL A 293 -10.33 -44.07 0.38
N MET A 294 -10.51 -44.18 -0.94
CA MET A 294 -9.39 -44.17 -1.87
C MET A 294 -8.61 -42.87 -1.72
N GLU A 295 -7.27 -42.95 -1.65
CA GLU A 295 -6.38 -41.80 -1.49
C GLU A 295 -6.53 -40.80 -2.64
N LYS A 296 -6.68 -41.32 -3.87
CA LYS A 296 -6.92 -40.51 -5.05
C LYS A 296 -8.42 -40.14 -5.14
N PRO A 297 -8.77 -38.84 -5.20
CA PRO A 297 -10.16 -38.44 -5.45
C PRO A 297 -10.56 -38.74 -6.89
N GLU A 298 -11.83 -39.12 -7.08
CA GLU A 298 -12.42 -39.35 -8.40
C GLU A 298 -12.80 -38.04 -9.09
N VAL A 299 -13.34 -37.10 -8.31
CA VAL A 299 -13.69 -35.74 -8.73
C VAL A 299 -13.29 -34.75 -7.64
N THR A 300 -12.84 -33.57 -8.04
CA THR A 300 -12.46 -32.48 -7.13
C THR A 300 -13.34 -31.25 -7.36
N GLY A 301 -13.30 -30.32 -6.41
CA GLY A 301 -13.98 -29.03 -6.52
C GLY A 301 -13.46 -28.12 -7.64
N GLU A 302 -12.35 -28.48 -8.31
CA GLU A 302 -11.83 -27.74 -9.47
C GLU A 302 -12.82 -27.72 -10.63
N TYR A 303 -13.65 -28.76 -10.76
CA TYR A 303 -14.63 -28.91 -11.83
C TYR A 303 -16.02 -28.35 -11.48
N LEU A 304 -16.17 -27.64 -10.36
CA LEU A 304 -17.44 -27.02 -9.98
C LEU A 304 -17.68 -25.73 -10.78
N ASP A 305 -18.87 -25.63 -11.37
CA ASP A 305 -19.35 -24.41 -12.05
C ASP A 305 -20.18 -23.54 -11.11
N ASN A 306 -21.01 -24.16 -10.24
CA ASN A 306 -21.90 -23.42 -9.35
C ASN A 306 -22.23 -24.22 -8.08
N ALA A 307 -22.56 -23.51 -7.00
CA ALA A 307 -23.10 -24.09 -5.78
C ALA A 307 -24.12 -23.13 -5.14
N PHE A 308 -25.24 -23.67 -4.67
CA PHE A 308 -26.31 -22.88 -4.07
C PHE A 308 -27.14 -23.69 -3.06
N VAL A 309 -27.71 -22.99 -2.09
CA VAL A 309 -28.61 -23.59 -1.10
C VAL A 309 -29.95 -23.90 -1.75
N GLN A 310 -30.44 -25.11 -1.52
CA GLN A 310 -31.74 -25.57 -1.96
C GLN A 310 -32.55 -26.07 -0.76
N TYR A 311 -33.85 -25.80 -0.78
CA TYR A 311 -34.78 -26.35 0.18
C TYR A 311 -35.41 -27.62 -0.40
N ASN A 312 -35.22 -28.76 0.26
CA ASN A 312 -35.84 -30.02 -0.07
C ASN A 312 -37.04 -30.29 0.86
N PRO A 313 -38.29 -30.01 0.43
CA PRO A 313 -39.48 -30.19 1.27
C PRO A 313 -39.81 -31.67 1.55
N THR A 314 -39.18 -32.62 0.85
CA THR A 314 -39.44 -34.05 1.02
C THR A 314 -38.64 -34.68 2.14
N ASP A 315 -37.54 -34.06 2.57
CA ASP A 315 -36.74 -34.48 3.72
C ASP A 315 -37.08 -33.61 4.92
N ILE A 316 -37.92 -34.14 5.82
CA ILE A 316 -38.40 -33.40 7.00
C ILE A 316 -37.29 -33.26 8.06
N GLU A 317 -36.31 -34.16 8.08
CA GLU A 317 -35.22 -34.15 9.07
C GLU A 317 -34.08 -33.22 8.65
N ASN A 318 -33.80 -33.11 7.34
CA ASN A 318 -32.73 -32.27 6.79
C ASN A 318 -33.19 -31.49 5.54
N PRO A 319 -34.12 -30.54 5.68
CA PRO A 319 -34.73 -29.86 4.53
C PRO A 319 -33.79 -28.85 3.84
N ILE A 320 -32.68 -28.46 4.47
CA ILE A 320 -31.70 -27.52 3.91
C ILE A 320 -30.52 -28.30 3.35
N VAL A 321 -30.27 -28.18 2.04
CA VAL A 321 -29.19 -28.88 1.35
C VAL A 321 -28.38 -27.93 0.47
N VAL A 322 -27.15 -28.30 0.14
CA VAL A 322 -26.30 -27.54 -0.81
C VAL A 322 -26.23 -28.30 -2.13
N SER A 323 -26.80 -27.71 -3.19
CA SER A 323 -26.69 -28.25 -4.54
C SER A 323 -25.40 -27.76 -5.19
N VAL A 324 -24.68 -28.67 -5.84
CA VAL A 324 -23.47 -28.39 -6.62
C VAL A 324 -23.66 -28.81 -8.07
N GLU A 325 -23.17 -27.99 -8.99
CA GLU A 325 -23.23 -28.20 -10.44
C GLU A 325 -21.79 -28.24 -10.98
N PHE A 326 -21.47 -29.28 -11.75
CA PHE A 326 -20.16 -29.42 -12.40
C PHE A 326 -20.14 -28.75 -13.78
N ASP A 327 -18.95 -28.33 -14.21
CA ASP A 327 -18.71 -27.90 -15.58
C ASP A 327 -18.80 -29.08 -16.57
N ARG A 328 -18.58 -28.84 -17.86
CA ARG A 328 -18.72 -29.89 -18.89
C ARG A 328 -17.78 -31.07 -18.68
N GLU A 329 -16.56 -30.83 -18.20
CA GLU A 329 -15.56 -31.88 -18.02
C GLU A 329 -15.82 -32.64 -16.72
N GLY A 330 -16.12 -31.95 -15.63
CA GLY A 330 -16.55 -32.52 -14.37
C GLY A 330 -17.81 -33.35 -14.50
N ALA A 331 -18.82 -32.87 -15.24
CA ALA A 331 -20.05 -33.62 -15.50
C ALA A 331 -19.78 -34.93 -16.27
N ARG A 332 -18.80 -34.94 -17.18
CA ARG A 332 -18.36 -36.16 -17.88
C ARG A 332 -17.71 -37.15 -16.92
N ILE A 333 -16.73 -36.70 -16.12
CA ILE A 333 -16.02 -37.54 -15.14
C ILE A 333 -17.02 -38.08 -14.11
N PHE A 334 -17.88 -37.21 -13.56
CA PHE A 334 -18.88 -37.57 -12.56
C PHE A 334 -19.92 -38.56 -13.09
N ARG A 335 -20.35 -38.42 -14.36
CA ARG A 335 -21.20 -39.40 -15.04
C ARG A 335 -20.50 -40.77 -15.14
N GLU A 336 -19.23 -40.79 -15.56
CA GLU A 336 -18.45 -42.03 -15.69
C GLU A 336 -18.32 -42.75 -14.34
N VAL A 337 -17.94 -42.02 -13.29
CA VAL A 337 -17.81 -42.55 -11.92
C VAL A 337 -19.15 -43.08 -11.41
N THR A 338 -20.23 -42.31 -11.52
CA THR A 338 -21.56 -42.73 -11.04
C THR A 338 -22.09 -43.93 -11.81
N ARG A 339 -21.92 -43.99 -13.13
CA ARG A 339 -22.29 -45.15 -13.95
C ARG A 339 -21.52 -46.41 -13.54
N ASP A 340 -20.22 -46.29 -13.34
CA ASP A 340 -19.35 -47.45 -13.13
C ASP A 340 -19.56 -48.08 -11.74
N TYR A 341 -19.89 -47.26 -10.74
CA TYR A 341 -20.04 -47.68 -9.33
C TYR A 341 -21.47 -47.64 -8.76
N SER A 342 -22.47 -47.25 -9.57
CA SER A 342 -23.89 -47.39 -9.23
C SER A 342 -24.32 -48.84 -9.06
N ARG A 343 -25.45 -49.03 -8.37
CA ARG A 343 -26.08 -50.33 -8.13
C ARG A 343 -26.28 -51.13 -9.44
N LYS A 344 -25.67 -52.32 -9.53
CA LYS A 344 -25.83 -53.25 -10.67
C LYS A 344 -26.58 -54.52 -10.23
N GLY A 345 -27.84 -54.64 -10.64
CA GLY A 345 -28.70 -55.77 -10.25
C GLY A 345 -28.98 -55.80 -8.74
N ASN A 346 -28.68 -56.93 -8.09
CA ASN A 346 -28.88 -57.11 -6.65
C ASN A 346 -27.68 -56.69 -5.77
N GLN A 347 -26.57 -56.25 -6.36
CA GLN A 347 -25.41 -55.77 -5.61
C GLN A 347 -25.62 -54.33 -5.16
N PRO A 348 -25.32 -53.95 -3.90
CA PRO A 348 -25.38 -52.56 -3.43
C PRO A 348 -24.39 -51.68 -4.21
N GLY A 349 -24.72 -50.40 -4.35
CA GLY A 349 -23.81 -49.42 -4.95
C GLY A 349 -22.66 -49.08 -4.01
N ARG A 350 -21.55 -48.56 -4.53
CA ARG A 350 -20.48 -48.04 -3.66
C ARG A 350 -20.89 -46.69 -3.07
N GLN A 351 -20.42 -46.41 -1.85
CA GLN A 351 -20.58 -45.09 -1.24
C GLN A 351 -19.54 -44.12 -1.82
N LEU A 352 -19.99 -42.90 -2.14
CA LEU A 352 -19.15 -41.81 -2.59
C LEU A 352 -19.05 -40.77 -1.47
N ALA A 353 -17.92 -40.75 -0.77
CA ALA A 353 -17.65 -39.77 0.28
C ALA A 353 -17.42 -38.38 -0.31
N ILE A 354 -18.18 -37.41 0.18
CA ILE A 354 -18.03 -35.99 -0.09
C ILE A 354 -17.23 -35.41 1.08
N ALA A 355 -15.95 -35.15 0.84
CA ALA A 355 -15.04 -34.62 1.84
C ALA A 355 -14.64 -33.19 1.53
N MET A 356 -14.52 -32.37 2.58
CA MET A 356 -13.91 -31.05 2.49
C MET A 356 -12.83 -30.94 3.55
N ASP A 357 -11.64 -30.53 3.12
CA ASP A 357 -10.44 -30.40 3.96
C ASP A 357 -10.08 -31.67 4.74
N ASN A 358 -10.32 -32.84 4.13
CA ASN A 358 -10.13 -34.18 4.71
C ASN A 358 -11.14 -34.57 5.81
N LYS A 359 -12.27 -33.86 5.92
CA LYS A 359 -13.41 -34.28 6.75
C LYS A 359 -14.60 -34.67 5.87
N VAL A 360 -15.13 -35.87 6.06
CA VAL A 360 -16.30 -36.39 5.32
C VAL A 360 -17.58 -35.77 5.89
N PHE A 361 -18.33 -35.07 5.03
CA PHE A 361 -19.62 -34.48 5.39
C PHE A 361 -20.76 -35.48 5.18
N SER A 362 -20.71 -36.21 4.06
CA SER A 362 -21.68 -37.24 3.72
C SER A 362 -21.04 -38.30 2.83
N ALA A 363 -21.55 -39.52 2.91
CA ALA A 363 -21.11 -40.64 2.07
C ALA A 363 -22.33 -41.38 1.49
N PRO A 364 -23.11 -40.74 0.60
CA PRO A 364 -24.27 -41.37 0.00
C PRO A 364 -23.91 -42.59 -0.84
N GLU A 365 -24.81 -43.57 -0.87
CA GLU A 365 -24.73 -44.71 -1.78
C GLU A 365 -25.08 -44.30 -3.21
N LEU A 366 -24.25 -44.69 -4.18
CA LEU A 366 -24.52 -44.45 -5.60
C LEU A 366 -25.63 -45.39 -6.10
N ARG A 367 -26.83 -44.85 -6.30
CA ARG A 367 -28.02 -45.65 -6.70
C ARG A 367 -28.17 -45.79 -8.21
N GLU A 368 -27.98 -44.71 -8.94
CA GLU A 368 -28.17 -44.62 -10.39
C GLU A 368 -27.11 -43.71 -11.02
N GLU A 369 -26.95 -43.80 -12.34
CA GLU A 369 -26.10 -42.88 -13.10
C GLU A 369 -26.66 -41.45 -13.00
N ILE A 370 -25.78 -40.47 -12.77
CA ILE A 370 -26.15 -39.05 -12.73
C ILE A 370 -25.67 -38.38 -14.04
N PRO A 371 -26.56 -38.24 -15.05
CA PRO A 371 -26.16 -37.76 -16.38
C PRO A 371 -25.93 -36.24 -16.45
N ASP A 372 -26.52 -35.49 -15.52
CA ASP A 372 -26.64 -34.03 -15.61
C ASP A 372 -25.55 -33.28 -14.82
N GLY A 373 -24.62 -33.99 -14.17
CA GLY A 373 -23.51 -33.38 -13.43
C GLY A 373 -23.97 -32.54 -12.22
N ARG A 374 -25.10 -32.88 -11.60
CA ARG A 374 -25.61 -32.22 -10.38
C ARG A 374 -25.52 -33.16 -9.19
N ALA A 375 -24.98 -32.68 -8.08
CA ALA A 375 -24.96 -33.43 -6.82
C ALA A 375 -25.53 -32.58 -5.68
N VAL A 376 -26.04 -33.25 -4.65
CA VAL A 376 -26.61 -32.59 -3.47
C VAL A 376 -25.82 -33.03 -2.24
N ILE A 377 -25.30 -32.07 -1.50
CA ILE A 377 -24.66 -32.26 -0.21
C ILE A 377 -25.74 -32.06 0.86
N SER A 378 -26.14 -33.16 1.49
CA SER A 378 -27.10 -33.17 2.60
C SER A 378 -26.38 -33.22 3.96
N GLY A 379 -27.01 -32.62 4.98
CA GLY A 379 -26.53 -32.55 6.35
C GLY A 379 -27.50 -31.75 7.22
N LYS A 380 -27.29 -31.77 8.55
CA LYS A 380 -28.06 -30.95 9.51
C LYS A 380 -27.59 -29.48 9.48
N PHE A 381 -27.64 -28.86 8.31
CA PHE A 381 -27.17 -27.48 8.15
C PHE A 381 -28.21 -26.49 8.67
N THR A 382 -27.73 -25.47 9.36
CA THR A 382 -28.49 -24.22 9.47
C THR A 382 -28.50 -23.50 8.11
N ASN A 383 -29.44 -22.56 7.92
CA ASN A 383 -29.48 -21.75 6.69
C ASN A 383 -28.20 -20.92 6.51
N GLU A 384 -27.60 -20.47 7.62
CA GLU A 384 -26.33 -19.72 7.63
C GLU A 384 -25.16 -20.63 7.20
N GLU A 385 -25.02 -21.81 7.82
CA GLU A 385 -23.98 -22.80 7.46
C GLU A 385 -24.09 -23.26 6.00
N ALA A 386 -25.31 -23.54 5.51
CA ALA A 386 -25.52 -23.95 4.13
C ALA A 386 -25.14 -22.84 3.14
N ARG A 387 -25.42 -21.57 3.47
CA ARG A 387 -25.04 -20.40 2.65
C ARG A 387 -23.53 -20.20 2.64
N GLU A 388 -22.88 -20.30 3.80
CA GLU A 388 -21.42 -20.21 3.92
C GLU A 388 -20.75 -21.32 3.09
N LEU A 389 -21.23 -22.56 3.24
CA LEU A 389 -20.73 -23.71 2.48
C LEU A 389 -20.91 -23.54 0.97
N ALA A 390 -22.12 -23.15 0.52
CA ALA A 390 -22.39 -22.93 -0.90
C ALA A 390 -21.52 -21.81 -1.49
N LEU A 391 -21.32 -20.73 -0.73
CA LEU A 391 -20.45 -19.62 -1.13
C LEU A 391 -19.01 -20.07 -1.31
N VAL A 392 -18.49 -20.78 -0.31
CA VAL A 392 -17.11 -21.26 -0.27
C VAL A 392 -16.84 -22.26 -1.41
N LEU A 393 -17.81 -23.14 -1.70
CA LEU A 393 -17.76 -24.08 -2.83
C LEU A 393 -17.83 -23.37 -4.19
N LYS A 394 -18.73 -22.39 -4.33
CA LYS A 394 -18.91 -21.63 -5.57
C LYS A 394 -17.68 -20.82 -5.96
N ALA A 395 -16.97 -20.28 -4.97
CA ALA A 395 -15.77 -19.51 -5.21
C ALA A 395 -14.52 -20.37 -5.45
N GLY A 396 -14.64 -21.70 -5.34
CA GLY A 396 -13.57 -22.65 -5.58
C GLY A 396 -12.55 -22.77 -4.44
N ALA A 397 -11.72 -23.80 -4.51
CA ALA A 397 -10.60 -23.99 -3.59
C ALA A 397 -9.51 -22.94 -3.83
N LEU A 398 -8.86 -22.49 -2.76
CA LEU A 398 -7.68 -21.63 -2.88
C LEU A 398 -6.54 -22.43 -3.52
N PRO A 399 -5.85 -21.90 -4.55
CA PRO A 399 -4.84 -22.65 -5.28
C PRO A 399 -3.53 -22.85 -4.49
N VAL A 400 -3.42 -22.22 -3.32
CA VAL A 400 -2.22 -22.15 -2.47
C VAL A 400 -2.63 -21.92 -1.02
N GLU A 401 -1.81 -22.43 -0.09
CA GLU A 401 -1.94 -22.12 1.33
C GLU A 401 -1.48 -20.67 1.62
N MET A 402 -2.16 -20.01 2.56
CA MET A 402 -1.88 -18.63 2.94
C MET A 402 -1.71 -18.47 4.46
N LYS A 403 -0.77 -17.62 4.86
CA LYS A 403 -0.57 -17.16 6.24
C LYS A 403 -1.12 -15.75 6.39
N VAL A 404 -1.79 -15.45 7.50
CA VAL A 404 -2.16 -14.08 7.85
C VAL A 404 -0.94 -13.36 8.39
N THR A 405 -0.50 -12.29 7.72
CA THR A 405 0.69 -11.52 8.12
C THR A 405 0.34 -10.16 8.70
N ARG A 406 -0.83 -9.61 8.35
CA ARG A 406 -1.38 -8.39 8.96
C ARG A 406 -2.85 -8.59 9.28
N ARG A 407 -3.24 -8.14 10.47
CA ARG A 407 -4.63 -8.04 10.91
C ARG A 407 -4.89 -6.64 11.40
N SER A 408 -5.86 -5.95 10.82
CA SER A 408 -6.23 -4.60 11.24
C SER A 408 -7.75 -4.47 11.27
N GLN A 409 -8.25 -3.96 12.37
CA GLN A 409 -9.64 -3.68 12.64
C GLN A 409 -9.77 -2.25 13.10
N VAL A 410 -10.67 -1.50 12.47
CA VAL A 410 -10.94 -0.11 12.82
C VAL A 410 -12.45 0.04 12.97
N GLU A 411 -12.94 0.47 14.13
CA GLU A 411 -14.34 0.84 14.28
C GLU A 411 -14.68 2.08 13.45
N ALA A 412 -15.91 2.12 12.91
CA ALA A 412 -16.40 3.25 12.12
C ALA A 412 -16.40 4.59 12.88
N THR A 413 -16.58 4.56 14.21
CA THR A 413 -16.57 5.77 15.06
C THR A 413 -15.17 6.41 15.10
N LEU A 414 -14.11 5.61 15.19
CA LEU A 414 -12.72 6.08 15.21
C LEU A 414 -12.36 6.81 13.90
N GLY A 415 -12.86 6.28 12.78
CA GLY A 415 -12.76 6.92 11.47
C GLY A 415 -13.53 8.25 11.42
N ALA A 416 -14.77 8.30 11.91
CA ALA A 416 -15.56 9.53 11.93
C ALA A 416 -14.92 10.66 12.77
N ASP A 417 -14.38 10.33 13.95
CA ASP A 417 -13.66 11.27 14.82
C ASP A 417 -12.41 11.82 14.11
N SER A 418 -11.66 10.92 13.45
CA SER A 418 -10.46 11.25 12.68
C SER A 418 -10.76 12.15 11.48
N ILE A 419 -11.88 11.93 10.78
CA ILE A 419 -12.35 12.81 9.71
C ILE A 419 -12.68 14.19 10.25
N ALA A 420 -13.45 14.26 11.34
CA ALA A 420 -13.87 15.53 11.92
C ALA A 420 -12.66 16.36 12.38
N ALA A 421 -11.69 15.73 13.04
CA ALA A 421 -10.42 16.34 13.40
C ALA A 421 -9.66 16.85 12.16
N SER A 422 -9.48 15.99 11.15
CA SER A 422 -8.77 16.34 9.92
C SER A 422 -9.44 17.46 9.13
N LEU A 423 -10.78 17.50 9.10
CA LEU A 423 -11.55 18.55 8.45
C LEU A 423 -11.44 19.88 9.22
N ARG A 424 -11.46 19.85 10.56
CA ARG A 424 -11.18 21.03 11.38
C ARG A 424 -9.79 21.57 11.10
N ALA A 425 -8.77 20.70 11.05
CA ALA A 425 -7.41 21.09 10.68
C ALA A 425 -7.35 21.70 9.27
N LEU A 426 -8.08 21.13 8.30
CA LEU A 426 -8.16 21.61 6.92
C LEU A 426 -8.74 23.02 6.82
N VAL A 427 -9.89 23.24 7.46
CA VAL A 427 -10.59 24.54 7.47
C VAL A 427 -9.76 25.59 8.21
N MET A 428 -9.24 25.26 9.38
CA MET A 428 -8.43 26.20 10.18
C MET A 428 -7.11 26.54 9.49
N GLY A 429 -6.38 25.53 8.98
CA GLY A 429 -5.14 25.74 8.24
C GLY A 429 -5.36 26.56 6.97
N GLY A 430 -6.39 26.23 6.19
CA GLY A 430 -6.78 27.00 5.00
C GLY A 430 -7.19 28.44 5.32
N ALA A 431 -7.94 28.66 6.41
CA ALA A 431 -8.35 29.99 6.84
C ALA A 431 -7.15 30.85 7.28
N VAL A 432 -6.23 30.30 8.08
CA VAL A 432 -5.02 31.02 8.51
C VAL A 432 -4.16 31.41 7.31
N VAL A 433 -3.93 30.49 6.36
CA VAL A 433 -3.21 30.79 5.12
C VAL A 433 -3.94 31.84 4.29
N ALA A 434 -5.26 31.74 4.15
CA ALA A 434 -6.05 32.70 3.38
C ALA A 434 -5.99 34.11 3.97
N VAL A 435 -6.17 34.23 5.29
CA VAL A 435 -6.05 35.51 6.02
C VAL A 435 -4.65 36.08 5.81
N PHE A 436 -3.60 35.28 6.03
CA PHE A 436 -2.24 35.72 5.83
C PHE A 436 -1.99 36.22 4.40
N MET A 437 -2.43 35.48 3.37
CA MET A 437 -2.26 35.87 1.97
C MET A 437 -2.98 37.17 1.64
N ILE A 438 -4.21 37.36 2.10
CA ILE A 438 -4.99 38.58 1.87
C ILE A 438 -4.33 39.78 2.58
N VAL A 439 -3.90 39.60 3.83
CA VAL A 439 -3.24 40.65 4.61
C VAL A 439 -1.90 41.05 3.99
N TYR A 440 -1.09 40.07 3.59
CA TYR A 440 0.27 40.33 3.08
C TYR A 440 0.29 40.80 1.62
N TYR A 441 -0.52 40.22 0.74
CA TYR A 441 -0.52 40.48 -0.71
C TYR A 441 -1.74 41.27 -1.23
N GLY A 442 -2.69 41.64 -0.37
CA GLY A 442 -3.88 42.42 -0.77
C GLY A 442 -4.75 41.69 -1.80
N THR A 443 -5.08 42.37 -2.91
CA THR A 443 -5.93 41.79 -3.96
C THR A 443 -5.27 40.61 -4.69
N ALA A 444 -3.94 40.63 -4.86
CA ALA A 444 -3.22 39.48 -5.39
C ALA A 444 -3.34 38.29 -4.43
N GLY A 445 -3.26 38.54 -3.12
CA GLY A 445 -3.53 37.54 -2.08
C GLY A 445 -4.90 36.89 -2.20
N ALA A 446 -5.96 37.68 -2.38
CA ALA A 446 -7.31 37.16 -2.61
C ALA A 446 -7.41 36.28 -3.87
N ILE A 447 -6.71 36.63 -4.95
CA ILE A 447 -6.63 35.80 -6.17
C ILE A 447 -5.92 34.48 -5.88
N ALA A 448 -4.84 34.48 -5.10
CA ALA A 448 -4.16 33.26 -4.70
C ALA A 448 -5.06 32.34 -3.85
N VAL A 449 -5.93 32.90 -3.00
CA VAL A 449 -6.93 32.11 -2.25
C VAL A 449 -7.96 31.49 -3.18
N VAL A 450 -8.43 32.19 -4.21
CA VAL A 450 -9.31 31.60 -5.23
C VAL A 450 -8.60 30.46 -5.98
N ALA A 451 -7.33 30.65 -6.35
CA ALA A 451 -6.53 29.62 -6.99
C ALA A 451 -6.34 28.39 -6.07
N LEU A 452 -6.16 28.60 -4.76
CA LEU A 452 -6.08 27.55 -3.75
C LEU A 452 -7.39 26.74 -3.65
N ILE A 453 -8.55 27.39 -3.65
CA ILE A 453 -9.85 26.69 -3.63
C ILE A 453 -10.01 25.83 -4.90
N LEU A 454 -9.65 26.38 -6.06
CA LEU A 454 -9.67 25.63 -7.32
C LEU A 454 -8.65 24.49 -7.31
N ASN A 455 -7.49 24.66 -6.66
CA ASN A 455 -6.48 23.62 -6.50
C ASN A 455 -7.06 22.41 -5.75
N ILE A 456 -7.68 22.64 -4.59
CA ILE A 456 -8.30 21.57 -3.78
C ILE A 456 -9.44 20.90 -4.57
N MET A 457 -10.24 21.68 -5.29
CA MET A 457 -11.33 21.14 -6.13
C MET A 457 -10.81 20.24 -7.25
N ILE A 458 -9.78 20.66 -7.98
CA ILE A 458 -9.15 19.87 -9.05
C ILE A 458 -8.48 18.62 -8.47
N LEU A 459 -7.78 18.74 -7.33
CA LEU A 459 -7.18 17.61 -6.61
C LEU A 459 -8.25 16.55 -6.32
N MET A 460 -9.36 16.92 -5.68
CA MET A 460 -10.43 15.98 -5.35
C MET A 460 -11.09 15.39 -6.60
N ALA A 461 -11.25 16.17 -7.67
CA ALA A 461 -11.78 15.68 -8.93
C ALA A 461 -10.86 14.62 -9.58
N ILE A 462 -9.54 14.83 -9.56
CA ILE A 462 -8.56 13.86 -10.06
C ILE A 462 -8.56 12.60 -9.19
N MET A 463 -8.67 12.72 -7.86
CA MET A 463 -8.80 11.56 -6.98
C MET A 463 -10.04 10.73 -7.33
N ARG A 464 -11.17 11.38 -7.59
CA ARG A 464 -12.39 10.70 -8.02
C ARG A 464 -12.19 9.98 -9.36
N LEU A 465 -11.59 10.65 -10.35
CA LEU A 465 -11.38 10.09 -11.69
C LEU A 465 -10.39 8.92 -11.71
N SER A 466 -9.39 8.96 -10.84
CA SER A 466 -8.38 7.89 -10.71
C SER A 466 -8.84 6.72 -9.83
N HIS A 467 -10.05 6.78 -9.26
CA HIS A 467 -10.51 5.85 -8.22
C HIS A 467 -9.53 5.74 -7.04
N ALA A 468 -8.75 6.80 -6.79
CA ALA A 468 -7.83 6.85 -5.67
C ALA A 468 -8.61 6.89 -4.36
N THR A 469 -8.21 6.04 -3.43
CA THR A 469 -8.84 5.96 -2.11
C THR A 469 -8.36 7.11 -1.24
N LEU A 470 -9.28 7.87 -0.67
CA LEU A 470 -9.00 8.91 0.31
C LEU A 470 -8.80 8.26 1.67
N THR A 471 -7.57 8.24 2.15
CA THR A 471 -7.17 7.80 3.49
C THR A 471 -6.98 9.00 4.42
N LEU A 472 -6.87 8.78 5.72
CA LEU A 472 -6.53 9.80 6.72
C LEU A 472 -5.18 10.45 6.43
N SER A 473 -4.19 9.63 6.05
CA SER A 473 -2.90 10.11 5.54
C SER A 473 -3.06 10.88 4.21
N GLY A 474 -3.97 10.47 3.33
CA GLY A 474 -4.35 11.21 2.12
C GLY A 474 -4.83 12.61 2.44
N ILE A 475 -5.65 12.78 3.50
CA ILE A 475 -6.06 14.10 4.00
C ILE A 475 -4.85 14.91 4.49
N GLY A 476 -3.89 14.26 5.16
CA GLY A 476 -2.59 14.87 5.48
C GLY A 476 -1.85 15.40 4.24
N GLY A 477 -1.89 14.66 3.13
CA GLY A 477 -1.33 15.10 1.84
C GLY A 477 -2.04 16.30 1.25
N ILE A 478 -3.37 16.37 1.38
CA ILE A 478 -4.18 17.54 0.99
C ILE A 478 -3.82 18.75 1.87
N LEU A 479 -3.73 18.56 3.18
CA LEU A 479 -3.32 19.59 4.14
C LEU A 479 -1.95 20.17 3.78
N LEU A 480 -0.95 19.32 3.57
CA LEU A 480 0.38 19.80 3.17
C LEU A 480 0.36 20.53 1.82
N THR A 481 -0.45 20.04 0.87
CA THR A 481 -0.65 20.72 -0.42
C THR A 481 -1.17 22.14 -0.22
N ILE A 482 -2.06 22.41 0.76
CA ILE A 482 -2.53 23.78 1.03
C ILE A 482 -1.38 24.71 1.43
N GLY A 483 -0.49 24.24 2.30
CA GLY A 483 0.68 25.02 2.73
C GLY A 483 1.63 25.34 1.56
N MET A 484 1.82 24.37 0.66
CA MET A 484 2.69 24.48 -0.51
C MET A 484 2.04 25.18 -1.72
N ALA A 485 0.72 25.13 -1.87
CA ALA A 485 0.01 25.62 -3.06
C ALA A 485 0.13 27.14 -3.24
N VAL A 486 0.36 27.87 -2.15
CA VAL A 486 0.62 29.31 -2.20
C VAL A 486 2.08 29.66 -2.51
N ASP A 487 3.04 28.74 -2.46
CA ASP A 487 4.47 29.01 -2.76
C ASP A 487 4.66 29.58 -4.18
N ALA A 488 4.05 28.94 -5.19
CA ALA A 488 4.10 29.44 -6.56
C ALA A 488 3.59 30.89 -6.67
N ASN A 489 2.50 31.20 -5.97
CA ASN A 489 1.92 32.54 -5.95
C ASN A 489 2.85 33.54 -5.24
N VAL A 490 3.44 33.17 -4.09
CA VAL A 490 4.42 33.98 -3.34
C VAL A 490 5.62 34.33 -4.22
N LEU A 491 6.25 33.36 -4.89
CA LEU A 491 7.37 33.61 -5.82
C LEU A 491 6.97 34.61 -6.91
N ILE A 492 5.82 34.38 -7.56
CA ILE A 492 5.34 35.23 -8.64
C ILE A 492 5.12 36.65 -8.14
N TYR A 493 4.49 36.83 -6.97
CA TYR A 493 4.18 38.15 -6.42
C TYR A 493 5.43 38.90 -5.97
N GLU A 494 6.39 38.23 -5.34
CA GLU A 494 7.68 38.84 -5.02
C GLU A 494 8.43 39.24 -6.29
N ARG A 495 8.40 38.39 -7.34
CA ARG A 495 9.01 38.75 -8.63
C ARG A 495 8.33 39.94 -9.29
N ILE A 496 7.00 40.05 -9.22
CA ILE A 496 6.28 41.22 -9.74
C ILE A 496 6.63 42.47 -8.91
N ARG A 497 6.72 42.36 -7.58
CA ARG A 497 7.17 43.46 -6.70
C ARG A 497 8.58 43.94 -7.07
N GLU A 498 9.51 43.02 -7.35
CA GLU A 498 10.86 43.34 -7.84
C GLU A 498 10.83 44.11 -9.17
N GLU A 499 10.04 43.66 -10.14
CA GLU A 499 9.94 44.29 -11.46
C GLU A 499 9.27 45.68 -11.41
N LEU A 500 8.31 45.86 -10.48
CA LEU A 500 7.71 47.16 -10.20
C LEU A 500 8.71 48.14 -9.56
N ARG A 501 9.55 47.66 -8.63
CA ARG A 501 10.64 48.47 -8.04
C ARG A 501 11.69 48.87 -9.07
N ALA A 502 11.88 48.04 -10.11
CA ALA A 502 12.71 48.39 -11.26
C ALA A 502 12.05 49.42 -12.21
N GLY A 503 10.87 49.95 -11.87
CA GLY A 503 10.19 51.00 -12.62
C GLY A 503 9.32 50.52 -13.78
N LYS A 504 9.10 49.21 -13.94
CA LYS A 504 8.26 48.68 -15.02
C LYS A 504 6.77 48.96 -14.74
N PRO A 505 5.96 49.28 -15.77
CA PRO A 505 4.52 49.38 -15.59
C PRO A 505 3.91 48.03 -15.23
N ILE A 506 2.85 48.02 -14.42
CA ILE A 506 2.22 46.82 -13.85
C ILE A 506 1.92 45.72 -14.88
N LYS A 507 1.49 46.06 -16.09
CA LYS A 507 1.21 45.09 -17.16
C LYS A 507 2.48 44.38 -17.64
N ALA A 508 3.58 45.11 -17.79
CA ALA A 508 4.88 44.54 -18.17
C ALA A 508 5.50 43.77 -17.01
N ALA A 509 5.37 44.27 -15.78
CA ALA A 509 5.81 43.58 -14.56
C ALA A 509 5.07 42.25 -14.37
N LEU A 510 3.75 42.20 -14.61
CA LEU A 510 2.96 40.97 -14.56
C LEU A 510 3.47 39.93 -15.57
N SER A 511 3.64 40.31 -16.84
CA SER A 511 4.14 39.37 -17.86
C SER A 511 5.56 38.90 -17.57
N ALA A 512 6.45 39.79 -17.11
CA ALA A 512 7.82 39.46 -16.76
C ALA A 512 7.90 38.53 -15.54
N GLY A 513 7.09 38.80 -14.50
CA GLY A 513 7.03 38.01 -13.29
C GLY A 513 6.66 36.55 -13.56
N PHE A 514 5.57 36.31 -14.29
CA PHE A 514 5.13 34.95 -14.61
C PHE A 514 6.09 34.20 -15.56
N ASN A 515 6.61 34.87 -16.60
CA ASN A 515 7.52 34.21 -17.55
C ASN A 515 8.85 33.80 -16.90
N ARG A 516 9.40 34.62 -15.99
CA ARG A 516 10.66 34.30 -15.30
C ARG A 516 10.45 33.30 -14.16
N ALA A 517 9.32 33.36 -13.46
CA ALA A 517 9.02 32.44 -12.36
C ALA A 517 8.73 31.02 -12.83
N PHE A 518 8.25 30.82 -14.07
CA PHE A 518 7.83 29.51 -14.60
C PHE A 518 8.87 28.40 -14.41
N SER A 519 10.12 28.61 -14.83
CA SER A 519 11.14 27.54 -14.73
C SER A 519 11.44 27.19 -13.28
N VAL A 520 11.47 28.18 -12.38
CA VAL A 520 11.74 27.97 -10.96
C VAL A 520 10.61 27.21 -10.28
N ILE A 521 9.35 27.51 -10.62
CA ILE A 521 8.17 26.81 -10.10
C ILE A 521 8.12 25.38 -10.60
N LEU A 522 8.43 25.18 -11.88
CA LEU A 522 8.47 23.83 -12.45
C LEU A 522 9.57 22.99 -11.78
N ASP A 523 10.76 23.56 -11.63
CA ASP A 523 11.91 22.86 -11.04
C ASP A 523 11.64 22.45 -9.59
N SER A 524 11.12 23.37 -8.79
CA SER A 524 10.77 23.13 -7.38
C SER A 524 9.72 22.02 -7.25
N ASN A 525 8.56 22.16 -7.90
CA ASN A 525 7.49 21.18 -7.83
C ASN A 525 7.88 19.82 -8.40
N LEU A 526 8.72 19.78 -9.44
CA LEU A 526 9.17 18.51 -10.04
C LEU A 526 10.01 17.68 -9.07
N THR A 527 10.86 18.30 -8.25
CA THR A 527 11.64 17.55 -7.24
C THR A 527 10.78 16.94 -6.13
N THR A 528 9.77 17.68 -5.67
CA THR A 528 8.78 17.14 -4.72
C THR A 528 7.98 16.02 -5.36
N LEU A 529 7.60 16.17 -6.65
CA LEU A 529 6.90 15.14 -7.40
C LEU A 529 7.75 13.88 -7.61
N LEU A 530 9.06 14.01 -7.87
CA LEU A 530 9.99 12.87 -7.96
C LEU A 530 10.03 12.09 -6.64
N THR A 531 10.09 12.79 -5.51
CA THR A 531 10.04 12.17 -4.19
C THR A 531 8.71 11.44 -3.97
N ALA A 532 7.59 12.10 -4.33
CA ALA A 532 6.26 11.48 -4.27
C ALA A 532 6.13 10.26 -5.19
N MET A 533 6.76 10.25 -6.37
CA MET A 533 6.77 9.10 -7.28
C MET A 533 7.55 7.92 -6.70
N VAL A 534 8.69 8.15 -6.04
CA VAL A 534 9.41 7.10 -5.32
C VAL A 534 8.54 6.53 -4.19
N LEU A 535 7.82 7.39 -3.46
CA LEU A 535 6.84 6.96 -2.46
C LEU A 535 5.67 6.18 -3.05
N LEU A 536 5.21 6.51 -4.25
CA LEU A 536 4.15 5.74 -4.91
C LEU A 536 4.61 4.36 -5.39
N GLN A 537 5.89 4.25 -5.74
CA GLN A 537 6.47 3.00 -6.24
C GLN A 537 6.75 2.00 -5.12
N PHE A 538 7.22 2.48 -3.97
CA PHE A 538 7.69 1.62 -2.87
C PHE A 538 6.85 1.77 -1.59
N GLY A 539 6.04 2.83 -1.46
CA GLY A 539 5.21 3.06 -0.29
C GLY A 539 3.97 2.19 -0.30
N GLU A 540 3.63 1.67 0.87
CA GLU A 540 2.47 0.80 1.08
C GLU A 540 1.41 1.47 1.97
N GLY A 541 0.21 0.89 2.01
CA GLY A 541 -0.83 1.30 2.95
C GLY A 541 -1.18 2.80 2.89
N SER A 542 -1.10 3.46 4.04
CA SER A 542 -1.38 4.88 4.23
C SER A 542 -0.39 5.78 3.47
N VAL A 543 0.87 5.37 3.33
CA VAL A 543 1.94 6.16 2.68
C VAL A 543 1.59 6.42 1.21
N ARG A 544 1.05 5.41 0.52
CA ARG A 544 0.65 5.52 -0.89
C ARG A 544 -0.52 6.49 -1.09
N GLY A 545 -1.52 6.45 -0.21
CA GLY A 545 -2.66 7.38 -0.23
C GLY A 545 -2.23 8.83 -0.02
N PHE A 546 -1.30 9.06 0.91
CA PHE A 546 -0.64 10.36 1.11
C PHE A 546 0.07 10.84 -0.17
N ALA A 547 0.93 10.00 -0.76
CA ALA A 547 1.74 10.36 -1.92
C ALA A 547 0.89 10.64 -3.17
N LEU A 548 -0.26 9.95 -3.33
CA LEU A 548 -1.22 10.22 -4.39
C LEU A 548 -1.84 11.62 -4.23
N ALA A 549 -2.34 11.94 -3.03
CA ALA A 549 -2.95 13.22 -2.73
C ALA A 549 -1.97 14.39 -2.96
N MET A 550 -0.72 14.24 -2.49
CA MET A 550 0.35 15.20 -2.74
C MET A 550 0.64 15.34 -4.23
N SER A 551 0.79 14.24 -4.98
CA SER A 551 1.13 14.26 -6.40
C SER A 551 0.06 15.00 -7.22
N PHE A 552 -1.22 14.67 -6.99
CA PHE A 552 -2.33 15.35 -7.65
C PHE A 552 -2.43 16.82 -7.23
N GLY A 553 -2.17 17.11 -5.95
CA GLY A 553 -2.10 18.47 -5.44
C GLY A 553 -1.03 19.33 -6.11
N LEU A 554 0.18 18.80 -6.29
CA LEU A 554 1.29 19.47 -6.97
C LEU A 554 1.01 19.68 -8.46
N ILE A 555 0.42 18.69 -9.14
CA ILE A 555 0.02 18.82 -10.55
C ILE A 555 -1.06 19.89 -10.71
N ALA A 556 -2.08 19.86 -9.84
CA ALA A 556 -3.11 20.89 -9.80
C ALA A 556 -2.49 22.26 -9.47
N ASN A 557 -1.44 22.32 -8.65
CA ASN A 557 -0.77 23.55 -8.25
C ASN A 557 0.00 24.18 -9.42
N LEU A 558 0.66 23.36 -10.25
CA LEU A 558 1.28 23.84 -11.48
C LEU A 558 0.27 24.50 -12.42
N TYR A 559 -0.92 23.92 -12.56
CA TYR A 559 -1.99 24.53 -13.37
C TYR A 559 -2.55 25.81 -12.73
N THR A 560 -2.93 25.74 -11.45
CA THR A 560 -3.60 26.85 -10.75
C THR A 560 -2.65 28.04 -10.51
N GLY A 561 -1.47 27.81 -9.96
CA GLY A 561 -0.48 28.86 -9.69
C GLY A 561 0.02 29.59 -10.95
N LEU A 562 0.20 28.87 -12.07
CA LEU A 562 0.74 29.47 -13.30
C LEU A 562 -0.33 30.00 -14.25
N THR A 563 -1.40 29.23 -14.49
CA THR A 563 -2.40 29.56 -15.51
C THR A 563 -3.58 30.33 -14.92
N VAL A 564 -4.15 29.84 -13.81
CA VAL A 564 -5.33 30.43 -13.19
C VAL A 564 -4.98 31.79 -12.58
N THR A 565 -3.94 31.84 -11.73
CA THR A 565 -3.53 33.09 -11.08
C THR A 565 -3.18 34.17 -12.10
N TYR A 566 -2.47 33.82 -13.19
CA TYR A 566 -2.16 34.77 -14.26
C TYR A 566 -3.43 35.35 -14.92
N ALA A 567 -4.35 34.47 -15.33
CA ALA A 567 -5.57 34.88 -15.99
C ALA A 567 -6.44 35.76 -15.08
N LEU A 568 -6.56 35.40 -13.80
CA LEU A 568 -7.33 36.17 -12.82
C LEU A 568 -6.68 37.52 -12.51
N CYS A 569 -5.36 37.60 -12.35
CA CYS A 569 -4.65 38.87 -12.18
C CYS A 569 -4.83 39.79 -13.39
N GLN A 570 -4.75 39.25 -14.62
CA GLN A 570 -4.99 40.02 -15.82
C GLN A 570 -6.44 40.51 -15.92
N ALA A 571 -7.41 39.64 -15.67
CA ALA A 571 -8.83 39.97 -15.72
C ALA A 571 -9.19 41.04 -14.67
N TRP A 572 -8.68 40.89 -13.44
CA TRP A 572 -8.87 41.86 -12.38
C TRP A 572 -8.27 43.22 -12.72
N PHE A 573 -7.04 43.23 -13.25
CA PHE A 573 -6.39 44.46 -13.68
C PHE A 573 -7.16 45.15 -14.82
N GLN A 574 -7.67 44.40 -15.80
CA GLN A 574 -8.48 44.96 -16.88
C GLN A 574 -9.80 45.54 -16.36
N TRP A 575 -10.41 44.91 -15.36
CA TRP A 575 -11.69 45.34 -14.80
C TRP A 575 -11.58 46.56 -13.87
N ARG A 576 -10.58 46.58 -12.97
CA ARG A 576 -10.46 47.59 -11.90
C ARG A 576 -9.36 48.62 -12.15
N ASN A 577 -8.54 48.44 -13.19
CA ASN A 577 -7.35 49.23 -13.51
C ASN A 577 -6.37 49.41 -12.33
N LYS A 578 -6.44 48.49 -11.36
CA LYS A 578 -5.65 48.48 -10.12
C LYS A 578 -5.44 47.03 -9.69
N LEU A 579 -4.22 46.70 -9.30
CA LEU A 579 -3.86 45.43 -8.68
C LEU A 579 -2.95 45.75 -7.49
N SER A 580 -3.45 45.56 -6.28
CA SER A 580 -2.64 45.65 -5.06
C SER A 580 -1.86 44.37 -4.89
N LEU A 581 -0.55 44.50 -4.67
CA LEU A 581 0.36 43.43 -4.27
C LEU A 581 0.65 43.48 -2.77
N GLY A 582 -0.15 44.22 -1.98
CA GLY A 582 0.07 44.43 -0.56
C GLY A 582 1.11 45.51 -0.25
N VAL A 583 0.99 46.08 0.96
CA VAL A 583 1.89 47.12 1.50
C VAL A 583 2.90 46.55 2.50
N LEU A 584 2.61 45.36 3.05
CA LEU A 584 3.50 44.69 3.98
C LEU A 584 4.69 44.09 3.23
N ASP A 585 5.88 44.45 3.70
CA ASP A 585 7.16 43.93 3.23
C ASP A 585 8.08 43.77 4.44
N PHE A 586 8.10 42.57 5.01
CA PHE A 586 8.81 42.31 6.28
C PHE A 586 10.33 42.45 6.15
N LEU A 587 10.89 42.24 4.95
CA LEU A 587 12.33 42.19 4.70
C LEU A 587 12.66 42.85 3.36
N THR A 588 12.51 44.17 3.30
CA THR A 588 12.90 44.93 2.10
C THR A 588 14.41 44.96 1.96
N ASN A 589 14.94 44.18 1.02
CA ASN A 589 16.36 44.17 0.63
C ASN A 589 17.33 44.01 1.82
N PRO A 590 17.26 42.87 2.54
CA PRO A 590 18.14 42.61 3.66
C PRO A 590 19.60 42.68 3.21
N LYS A 591 20.49 43.12 4.10
CA LYS A 591 21.94 43.24 3.85
C LYS A 591 22.72 42.35 4.79
N ILE A 592 22.32 41.09 4.88
CA ILE A 592 22.94 40.09 5.74
C ILE A 592 24.16 39.51 5.03
N ASP A 593 25.29 39.43 5.72
CA ASP A 593 26.51 38.80 5.23
C ASP A 593 26.55 37.31 5.66
N PHE A 594 25.77 36.50 4.96
CA PHE A 594 25.66 35.06 5.17
C PHE A 594 27.02 34.35 5.05
N ILE A 595 27.88 34.79 4.14
CA ILE A 595 29.21 34.21 3.96
C ILE A 595 30.09 34.45 5.20
N LYS A 596 29.98 35.59 5.88
CA LYS A 596 30.66 35.81 7.17
C LYS A 596 30.04 34.96 8.29
N LEU A 597 28.72 34.82 8.29
CA LEU A 597 27.98 34.03 9.29
C LEU A 597 28.17 32.52 9.14
N ARG A 598 28.75 32.03 8.03
CA ARG A 598 28.92 30.59 7.79
C ARG A 598 29.62 29.83 8.92
N PHE A 599 30.59 30.44 9.61
CA PHE A 599 31.28 29.79 10.73
C PHE A 599 30.36 29.65 11.95
N VAL A 600 29.50 30.63 12.19
CA VAL A 600 28.47 30.58 13.24
C VAL A 600 27.43 29.53 12.88
N ALA A 601 26.98 29.51 11.62
CA ALA A 601 26.05 28.50 11.13
C ALA A 601 26.61 27.09 11.29
N LEU A 602 27.85 26.85 10.85
CA LEU A 602 28.52 25.55 11.02
C LEU A 602 28.69 25.17 12.49
N ALA A 603 28.98 26.12 13.38
CA ALA A 603 29.06 25.86 14.82
C ALA A 603 27.70 25.48 15.42
N ILE A 604 26.62 26.15 15.03
CA ILE A 604 25.25 25.83 15.45
C ILE A 604 24.86 24.44 14.94
N SER A 605 25.01 24.19 13.63
CA SER A 605 24.76 22.87 13.03
C SER A 605 25.55 21.77 13.71
N GLY A 606 26.86 21.98 13.94
CA GLY A 606 27.71 21.02 14.63
C GLY A 606 27.26 20.74 16.06
N THR A 607 26.86 21.77 16.80
CA THR A 607 26.32 21.62 18.16
C THR A 607 25.02 20.85 18.17
N LEU A 608 24.10 21.15 17.25
CA LEU A 608 22.83 20.44 17.12
C LEU A 608 23.04 18.98 16.73
N ILE A 609 23.98 18.67 15.82
CA ILE A 609 24.34 17.30 15.47
C ILE A 609 24.87 16.55 16.69
N VAL A 610 25.78 17.16 17.46
CA VAL A 610 26.32 16.54 18.67
C VAL A 610 25.23 16.32 19.72
N ALA A 611 24.32 17.28 19.90
CA ALA A 611 23.17 17.14 20.81
C ALA A 611 22.24 16.00 20.37
N SER A 612 21.87 15.95 19.09
CA SER A 612 21.06 14.86 18.52
C SER A 612 21.73 13.49 18.69
N MET A 613 23.06 13.42 18.52
CA MET A 613 23.81 12.17 18.70
C MET A 613 23.92 11.77 20.17
N ALA A 614 24.13 12.73 21.08
CA ALA A 614 24.14 12.48 22.52
C ALA A 614 22.79 11.95 23.01
N GLU A 615 21.68 12.52 22.53
CA GLU A 615 20.33 12.07 22.85
C GLU A 615 20.01 10.70 22.26
N PHE A 616 20.45 10.43 21.03
CA PHE A 616 20.34 9.09 20.43
C PHE A 616 21.04 8.02 21.27
N ILE A 617 22.25 8.31 21.76
CA ILE A 617 23.01 7.40 22.61
C ILE A 617 22.34 7.27 23.99
N ALA A 618 21.90 8.38 24.59
CA ALA A 618 21.28 8.41 25.92
C ALA A 618 19.97 7.62 25.98
N ASN A 619 19.15 7.69 24.93
CA ASN A 619 17.87 6.97 24.83
C ASN A 619 18.01 5.54 24.30
N ARG A 620 19.24 5.03 24.10
CA ARG A 620 19.52 3.69 23.55
C ARG A 620 18.92 3.46 22.16
N GLY A 621 18.91 4.50 21.32
CA GLY A 621 18.39 4.46 19.96
C GLY A 621 17.00 5.10 19.81
N LEU A 622 16.29 4.67 18.78
CA LEU A 622 14.96 5.20 18.40
C LEU A 622 13.85 4.34 19.00
N ASN A 623 12.76 4.98 19.39
CA ASN A 623 11.53 4.28 19.74
C ASN A 623 10.81 3.89 18.45
N TYR A 624 10.73 2.59 18.19
CA TYR A 624 10.04 2.07 17.02
C TYR A 624 8.61 1.70 17.38
N ALA A 625 7.66 2.08 16.52
CA ALA A 625 6.29 1.63 16.64
C ALA A 625 6.18 0.13 16.33
N VAL A 626 5.03 -0.46 16.67
CA VAL A 626 4.68 -1.87 16.40
C VAL A 626 4.78 -2.19 14.90
N ASP A 627 4.60 -1.19 14.03
CA ASP A 627 4.85 -1.29 12.60
C ASP A 627 6.23 -1.90 12.27
N PHE A 628 7.27 -1.59 13.05
CA PHE A 628 8.65 -2.02 12.80
C PHE A 628 9.14 -3.10 13.77
N THR A 629 8.62 -3.12 15.00
CA THR A 629 9.03 -4.11 16.00
C THR A 629 8.27 -5.43 15.89
N GLY A 630 7.11 -5.43 15.21
CA GLY A 630 6.10 -6.48 15.37
C GLY A 630 5.38 -6.37 16.71
N GLY A 631 4.20 -7.00 16.80
CA GLY A 631 3.33 -6.90 17.97
C GLY A 631 1.88 -6.57 17.60
N MET A 632 1.11 -6.18 18.61
CA MET A 632 -0.28 -5.75 18.49
C MET A 632 -0.48 -4.39 19.15
N MET A 633 -1.15 -3.49 18.45
CA MET A 633 -1.66 -2.22 18.97
C MET A 633 -3.17 -2.34 19.15
N VAL A 634 -3.67 -1.98 20.32
CA VAL A 634 -5.09 -2.02 20.66
C VAL A 634 -5.51 -0.65 21.13
N ASP A 635 -6.47 -0.05 20.42
CA ASP A 635 -7.16 1.17 20.83
C ASP A 635 -8.30 0.79 21.78
N VAL A 636 -8.26 1.31 23.00
CA VAL A 636 -9.28 1.04 24.01
C VAL A 636 -9.94 2.32 24.50
N GLU A 637 -11.25 2.22 24.72
CA GLU A 637 -12.06 3.21 25.40
C GLU A 637 -12.50 2.67 26.76
N MET A 638 -12.48 3.55 27.74
CA MET A 638 -12.72 3.20 29.13
C MET A 638 -13.81 4.11 29.69
N THR A 639 -14.70 3.53 30.49
CA THR A 639 -15.82 4.28 31.10
C THR A 639 -15.39 5.11 32.30
N ARG A 640 -14.23 4.80 32.89
CA ARG A 640 -13.61 5.51 34.02
C ARG A 640 -12.11 5.58 33.85
N ASP A 641 -11.47 6.46 34.63
CA ASP A 641 -10.02 6.55 34.66
C ASP A 641 -9.41 5.28 35.28
N ILE A 642 -8.62 4.53 34.51
CA ILE A 642 -7.81 3.39 34.98
C ILE A 642 -6.36 3.73 34.71
N SER A 643 -5.47 3.44 35.65
CA SER A 643 -4.05 3.79 35.49
C SER A 643 -3.36 2.91 34.44
N ASN A 644 -2.40 3.47 33.69
CA ASN A 644 -1.62 2.71 32.70
C ASN A 644 -0.96 1.49 33.35
N GLN A 645 -0.43 1.66 34.56
CA GLN A 645 0.21 0.60 35.33
C GLN A 645 -0.75 -0.54 35.67
N GLU A 646 -2.00 -0.25 35.97
CA GLU A 646 -3.01 -1.27 36.27
C GLU A 646 -3.36 -2.09 35.02
N ILE A 647 -3.46 -1.44 33.85
CA ILE A 647 -3.67 -2.10 32.57
C ILE A 647 -2.45 -2.98 32.23
N ASP A 648 -1.24 -2.42 32.29
CA ASP A 648 0.00 -3.13 31.98
C ASP A 648 0.22 -4.33 32.91
N GLN A 649 -0.10 -4.21 34.21
CA GLN A 649 -0.04 -5.32 35.16
C GLN A 649 -1.08 -6.41 34.88
N THR A 650 -2.28 -6.03 34.44
CA THR A 650 -3.34 -6.97 34.07
C THR A 650 -2.92 -7.81 32.87
N LEU A 651 -2.36 -7.17 31.85
CA LEU A 651 -1.86 -7.86 30.65
C LEU A 651 -0.62 -8.71 30.96
N ALA A 652 0.30 -8.22 31.79
CA ALA A 652 1.44 -9.01 32.24
C ALA A 652 0.99 -10.28 32.99
N ALA A 653 -0.05 -10.21 33.82
CA ALA A 653 -0.62 -11.36 34.51
C ALA A 653 -1.30 -12.36 33.56
N ALA A 654 -1.81 -11.90 32.42
CA ALA A 654 -2.39 -12.73 31.36
C ALA A 654 -1.35 -13.40 30.44
N GLY A 655 -0.06 -13.25 30.75
CA GLY A 655 1.05 -13.82 29.97
C GLY A 655 1.47 -12.94 28.79
N LEU A 656 1.19 -11.64 28.84
CA LEU A 656 1.68 -10.63 27.90
C LEU A 656 2.66 -9.67 28.61
N PRO A 657 3.84 -10.14 29.06
CA PRO A 657 4.83 -9.27 29.66
C PRO A 657 5.41 -8.29 28.61
N GLY A 658 5.62 -7.04 29.00
CA GLY A 658 6.13 -6.00 28.10
C GLY A 658 5.05 -5.22 27.34
N SER A 659 3.77 -5.42 27.67
CA SER A 659 2.73 -4.48 27.24
C SER A 659 2.99 -3.08 27.80
N SER A 660 2.70 -2.06 27.00
CA SER A 660 2.82 -0.66 27.38
C SER A 660 1.56 0.10 27.00
N THR A 661 1.00 0.79 27.99
CA THR A 661 -0.22 1.58 27.81
C THR A 661 0.11 3.06 27.77
N GLN A 662 -0.37 3.73 26.73
CA GLN A 662 -0.26 5.18 26.55
C GLN A 662 -1.65 5.79 26.47
N LYS A 663 -2.04 6.55 27.49
CA LYS A 663 -3.28 7.34 27.45
C LYS A 663 -3.24 8.38 26.34
N LEU A 664 -4.37 8.54 25.68
CA LEU A 664 -4.58 9.54 24.63
C LEU A 664 -5.08 10.82 25.29
N ALA A 665 -4.32 11.91 25.15
CA ALA A 665 -4.74 13.24 25.61
C ALA A 665 -5.69 13.89 24.58
N ASP A 666 -6.62 14.74 25.05
CA ASP A 666 -7.58 15.51 24.22
C ASP A 666 -8.71 14.72 23.52
N VAL A 667 -9.18 13.61 24.10
CA VAL A 667 -10.39 12.93 23.60
C VAL A 667 -11.48 12.92 24.67
N GLU A 668 -12.75 13.15 24.27
CA GLU A 668 -13.90 12.93 25.15
C GLU A 668 -14.00 11.43 25.46
N GLY A 669 -13.86 11.05 26.73
CA GLY A 669 -13.77 9.65 27.18
C GLY A 669 -12.35 9.25 27.59
N TYR A 670 -12.22 8.25 28.47
CA TYR A 670 -10.92 7.77 28.93
C TYR A 670 -10.34 6.80 27.89
N GLN A 671 -9.49 7.28 26.99
CA GLN A 671 -8.94 6.46 25.90
C GLN A 671 -7.45 6.15 26.09
N ALA A 672 -7.03 4.98 25.64
CA ALA A 672 -5.63 4.57 25.69
C ALA A 672 -5.26 3.70 24.48
N LEU A 673 -4.02 3.84 24.05
CA LEU A 673 -3.38 2.96 23.08
C LEU A 673 -2.49 1.98 23.84
N ILE A 674 -2.78 0.69 23.68
CA ILE A 674 -2.03 -0.41 24.27
C ILE A 674 -1.14 -1.02 23.20
N ARG A 675 0.14 -1.21 23.49
CA ARG A 675 1.07 -1.92 22.63
C ARG A 675 1.54 -3.16 23.35
N THR A 676 1.49 -4.32 22.70
CA THR A 676 1.94 -5.58 23.28
C THR A 676 2.68 -6.43 22.26
N PRO A 677 3.71 -7.19 22.66
CA PRO A 677 4.26 -8.26 21.83
C PRO A 677 3.18 -9.30 21.48
N LEU A 678 3.37 -10.02 20.37
CA LEU A 678 2.52 -11.15 20.02
C LEU A 678 2.81 -12.34 20.95
N PHE A 679 1.75 -12.99 21.42
CA PHE A 679 1.85 -14.25 22.15
C PHE A 679 2.05 -15.40 21.16
N GLY A 680 3.21 -16.06 21.22
CA GLY A 680 3.53 -17.19 20.35
C GLY A 680 3.55 -16.87 18.86
N ASP A 681 3.84 -15.61 18.49
CA ASP A 681 3.74 -15.07 17.12
C ASP A 681 2.34 -15.17 16.49
N ASP A 682 1.30 -15.37 17.30
CA ASP A 682 -0.08 -15.51 16.86
C ASP A 682 -0.91 -14.26 17.16
N THR A 683 -1.41 -13.61 16.11
CA THR A 683 -2.23 -12.40 16.23
C THR A 683 -3.60 -12.64 16.86
N GLN A 684 -4.21 -13.81 16.64
CA GLN A 684 -5.54 -14.16 17.13
C GLN A 684 -5.49 -14.48 18.62
N LEU A 685 -4.58 -15.38 19.01
CA LEU A 685 -4.41 -15.77 20.41
C LEU A 685 -4.02 -14.57 21.28
N THR A 686 -3.26 -13.62 20.73
CA THR A 686 -2.93 -12.37 21.43
C THR A 686 -4.18 -11.54 21.70
N GLN A 687 -5.04 -11.35 20.70
CA GLN A 687 -6.28 -10.58 20.84
C GLN A 687 -7.23 -11.23 21.86
N GLU A 688 -7.47 -12.53 21.74
CA GLU A 688 -8.33 -13.28 22.65
C GLU A 688 -7.85 -13.19 24.11
N LYS A 689 -6.52 -13.24 24.33
CA LYS A 689 -5.92 -13.06 25.66
C LYS A 689 -6.14 -11.66 26.22
N ILE A 690 -6.03 -10.62 25.40
CA ILE A 690 -6.26 -9.22 25.83
C ILE A 690 -7.72 -9.05 26.26
N GLU A 691 -8.65 -9.51 25.43
CA GLU A 691 -10.08 -9.40 25.71
C GLU A 691 -10.48 -10.21 26.96
N THR A 692 -9.95 -11.43 27.09
CA THR A 692 -10.16 -12.28 28.28
C THR A 692 -9.60 -11.61 29.53
N ALA A 693 -8.37 -11.07 29.48
CA ALA A 693 -7.74 -10.39 30.61
C ALA A 693 -8.54 -9.16 31.07
N PHE A 694 -9.11 -8.41 30.14
CA PHE A 694 -9.96 -7.27 30.48
C PHE A 694 -11.29 -7.69 31.07
N ASN A 695 -11.94 -8.72 30.52
CA ASN A 695 -13.20 -9.24 31.04
C ASN A 695 -13.06 -9.89 32.43
N ASP A 696 -11.92 -10.54 32.70
CA ASP A 696 -11.65 -11.18 33.99
C ASP A 696 -11.37 -10.16 35.09
N LYS A 697 -10.63 -9.09 34.77
CA LYS A 697 -10.20 -8.09 35.77
C LYS A 697 -11.16 -6.93 35.93
N PHE A 698 -11.80 -6.50 34.85
CA PHE A 698 -12.72 -5.37 34.81
C PHE A 698 -14.12 -5.86 34.45
N SER A 699 -15.16 -5.28 35.05
CA SER A 699 -16.54 -5.63 34.70
C SER A 699 -16.78 -5.45 33.19
N SER A 700 -17.52 -6.37 32.56
CA SER A 700 -17.80 -6.32 31.11
C SER A 700 -18.27 -4.93 30.67
N GLY A 701 -17.61 -4.39 29.64
CA GLY A 701 -17.87 -3.04 29.12
C GLY A 701 -17.14 -1.89 29.83
N THR A 702 -16.30 -2.16 30.84
CA THR A 702 -15.46 -1.12 31.46
C THR A 702 -14.34 -0.66 30.53
N ILE A 703 -13.69 -1.62 29.85
CA ILE A 703 -12.72 -1.40 28.80
C ILE A 703 -13.30 -2.00 27.53
N ARG A 704 -13.48 -1.17 26.51
CA ARG A 704 -13.98 -1.55 25.19
C ARG A 704 -12.88 -1.38 24.16
N VAL A 705 -12.59 -2.42 23.39
CA VAL A 705 -11.68 -2.34 22.25
C VAL A 705 -12.38 -1.63 21.09
N ARG A 706 -11.81 -0.52 20.61
CA ARG A 706 -12.27 0.24 19.43
C ARG A 706 -11.55 -0.14 18.14
N GLY A 707 -10.36 -0.73 18.27
CA GLY A 707 -9.56 -1.12 17.13
C GLY A 707 -8.35 -1.92 17.55
N ALA A 708 -7.89 -2.78 16.65
CA ALA A 708 -6.76 -3.66 16.86
C ALA A 708 -5.93 -3.74 15.58
N GLN A 709 -4.62 -3.56 15.68
CA GLN A 709 -3.70 -3.69 14.57
C GLN A 709 -2.54 -4.58 14.98
N ALA A 710 -2.37 -5.71 14.31
CA ALA A 710 -1.30 -6.65 14.56
C ALA A 710 -0.40 -6.79 13.33
N PHE A 711 0.90 -6.81 13.59
CA PHE A 711 1.97 -6.96 12.61
C PHE A 711 2.93 -8.03 13.09
N THR A 712 3.36 -8.91 12.18
CA THR A 712 4.47 -9.84 12.48
C THR A 712 5.81 -9.10 12.46
N ALA A 713 6.81 -9.68 13.13
CA ALA A 713 8.16 -9.13 13.13
C ALA A 713 8.79 -9.09 11.73
N GLU A 714 8.43 -10.03 10.85
CA GLU A 714 8.96 -10.09 9.48
C GLU A 714 8.54 -8.86 8.66
N ILE A 715 7.25 -8.47 8.73
CA ILE A 715 6.74 -7.26 8.06
C ILE A 715 7.48 -6.02 8.56
N GLY A 716 7.71 -5.92 9.87
CA GLY A 716 8.38 -4.74 10.43
C GLY A 716 9.81 -4.54 9.93
N GLN A 717 10.54 -5.64 9.75
CA GLN A 717 11.87 -5.59 9.13
C GLN A 717 11.80 -5.19 7.65
N GLU A 718 10.78 -5.66 6.93
CA GLU A 718 10.55 -5.29 5.53
C GLU A 718 10.24 -3.80 5.39
N PHE A 719 9.36 -3.23 6.22
CA PHE A 719 9.09 -1.79 6.22
C PHE A 719 10.35 -0.97 6.48
N ALA A 720 11.24 -1.42 7.38
CA ALA A 720 12.52 -0.77 7.61
C ALA A 720 13.45 -0.86 6.37
N GLN A 721 13.43 -1.97 5.63
CA GLN A 721 14.16 -2.12 4.37
C GLN A 721 13.61 -1.19 3.28
N VAL A 722 12.30 -1.20 3.08
CA VAL A 722 11.60 -0.33 2.13
C VAL A 722 11.89 1.13 2.42
N ALA A 723 11.83 1.53 3.70
CA ALA A 723 12.14 2.90 4.10
C ALA A 723 13.56 3.32 3.71
N ARG A 724 14.56 2.44 3.93
CA ARG A 724 15.94 2.68 3.51
C ARG A 724 16.08 2.81 2.00
N ILE A 725 15.44 1.91 1.23
CA ILE A 725 15.48 1.92 -0.24
C ILE A 725 14.89 3.24 -0.76
N VAL A 726 13.73 3.65 -0.24
CA VAL A 726 13.06 4.90 -0.64
C VAL A 726 13.96 6.11 -0.39
N ILE A 727 14.59 6.22 0.79
CA ILE A 727 15.47 7.34 1.11
C ILE A 727 16.66 7.41 0.14
N ILE A 728 17.28 6.26 -0.15
CA ILE A 728 18.43 6.19 -1.07
C ILE A 728 17.98 6.53 -2.50
N CYS A 729 16.92 5.90 -2.99
CA CYS A 729 16.39 6.14 -4.34
C CYS A 729 15.93 7.58 -4.54
N ALA A 730 15.23 8.18 -3.56
CA ALA A 730 14.82 9.57 -3.61
C ALA A 730 16.03 10.51 -3.62
N SER A 731 17.03 10.26 -2.76
CA SER A 731 18.27 11.06 -2.71
C SER A 731 19.05 10.99 -4.02
N LEU A 732 19.16 9.79 -4.63
CA LEU A 732 19.79 9.61 -5.93
C LEU A 732 19.00 10.28 -7.06
N ALA A 733 17.66 10.20 -7.05
CA ALA A 733 16.81 10.86 -8.02
C ALA A 733 16.95 12.40 -7.96
N ILE A 734 16.97 12.96 -6.74
CA ILE A 734 17.22 14.38 -6.48
C ILE A 734 18.62 14.76 -6.98
N LEU A 735 19.65 13.99 -6.64
CA LEU A 735 21.02 14.25 -7.07
C LEU A 735 21.14 14.22 -8.60
N ALA A 736 20.54 13.22 -9.25
CA ALA A 736 20.54 13.09 -10.71
C ALA A 736 19.83 14.27 -11.38
N TYR A 737 18.67 14.68 -10.85
CA TYR A 737 17.96 15.85 -11.32
C TYR A 737 18.78 17.13 -11.15
N LEU A 738 19.36 17.35 -9.96
CA LEU A 738 20.18 18.52 -9.68
C LEU A 738 21.47 18.53 -10.50
N TRP A 739 22.07 17.38 -10.80
CA TRP A 739 23.24 17.30 -11.67
C TRP A 739 22.89 17.60 -13.13
N PHE A 740 21.73 17.17 -13.61
CA PHE A 740 21.25 17.55 -14.95
C PHE A 740 20.92 19.05 -15.02
N ARG A 741 20.32 19.60 -13.95
CA ARG A 741 19.81 20.97 -13.92
C ARG A 741 20.87 22.02 -13.56
N PHE A 742 21.81 21.68 -12.67
CA PHE A 742 22.85 22.51 -12.08
C PHE A 742 24.23 21.82 -12.17
N GLU A 743 25.32 22.49 -11.75
CA GLU A 743 26.61 21.80 -11.61
C GLU A 743 26.57 20.79 -10.45
N LEU A 744 27.34 19.71 -10.55
CA LEU A 744 27.42 18.65 -9.53
C LEU A 744 27.67 19.19 -8.11
N THR A 745 28.40 20.31 -7.98
CA THR A 745 28.68 20.97 -6.70
C THR A 745 27.40 21.42 -5.98
N PHE A 746 26.41 21.90 -6.72
CA PHE A 746 25.11 22.28 -6.14
C PHE A 746 24.33 21.04 -5.70
N GLY A 747 24.33 19.98 -6.52
CA GLY A 747 23.71 18.70 -6.16
C GLY A 747 24.27 18.13 -4.86
N VAL A 748 25.60 18.07 -4.73
CA VAL A 748 26.26 17.59 -3.51
C VAL A 748 25.96 18.49 -2.30
N ALA A 749 25.98 19.82 -2.47
CA ALA A 749 25.68 20.74 -1.37
C ALA A 749 24.22 20.60 -0.89
N ALA A 750 23.27 20.42 -1.81
CA ALA A 750 21.87 20.15 -1.46
C ALA A 750 21.73 18.83 -0.71
N VAL A 751 22.37 17.75 -1.18
CA VAL A 751 22.31 16.44 -0.49
C VAL A 751 22.93 16.52 0.92
N ILE A 752 24.02 17.28 1.11
CA ILE A 752 24.60 17.48 2.45
C ILE A 752 23.62 18.23 3.36
N ALA A 753 22.97 19.28 2.86
CA ALA A 753 21.93 19.99 3.62
C ALA A 753 20.76 19.07 3.99
N LEU A 754 20.33 18.21 3.07
CA LEU A 754 19.28 17.22 3.34
C LEU A 754 19.65 16.22 4.43
N ILE A 755 20.86 15.67 4.38
CA ILE A 755 21.35 14.72 5.39
C ILE A 755 21.37 15.42 6.76
N HIS A 756 21.82 16.67 6.81
CA HIS A 756 21.79 17.49 8.01
C HIS A 756 20.36 17.61 8.56
N ASP A 757 19.38 17.97 7.73
CA ASP A 757 18.01 18.21 8.16
C ASP A 757 17.34 16.93 8.66
N LEU A 758 17.55 15.81 7.96
CA LEU A 758 17.06 14.51 8.36
C LEU A 758 17.63 14.10 9.72
N PHE A 759 18.94 14.30 9.92
CA PHE A 759 19.62 13.96 11.16
C PHE A 759 19.12 14.79 12.34
N LEU A 760 18.96 16.10 12.16
CA LEU A 760 18.42 16.97 13.21
C LEU A 760 16.97 16.64 13.55
N THR A 761 16.15 16.33 12.53
CA THR A 761 14.76 15.95 12.73
C THR A 761 14.64 14.65 13.53
N VAL A 762 15.44 13.63 13.19
CA VAL A 762 15.50 12.36 13.95
C VAL A 762 15.98 12.60 15.39
N GLY A 763 16.94 13.51 15.60
CA GLY A 763 17.35 13.92 16.95
C GLY A 763 16.20 14.49 17.77
N VAL A 764 15.41 15.40 17.21
CA VAL A 764 14.24 15.96 17.90
C VAL A 764 13.16 14.92 18.16
N ILE A 765 12.89 14.02 17.22
CA ILE A 765 11.97 12.88 17.42
C ILE A 765 12.40 12.05 18.64
N THR A 766 13.70 11.79 18.75
CA THR A 766 14.27 11.03 19.88
C THR A 766 14.07 11.78 21.20
N ILE A 767 14.34 13.09 21.23
CA ILE A 767 14.14 13.94 22.41
C ILE A 767 12.69 13.96 22.86
N LEU A 768 11.76 14.09 21.90
CA LEU A 768 10.33 14.15 22.16
C LEU A 768 9.71 12.77 22.41
N LYS A 769 10.50 11.69 22.32
CA LYS A 769 10.05 10.29 22.44
C LYS A 769 8.87 9.98 21.52
N ILE A 770 8.89 10.54 20.31
CA ILE A 770 7.91 10.24 19.28
C ILE A 770 8.26 8.88 18.68
N ASP A 771 7.30 7.96 18.65
CA ASP A 771 7.49 6.66 18.04
C ASP A 771 7.64 6.78 16.53
N ILE A 772 8.61 6.06 15.97
CA ILE A 772 8.80 5.94 14.53
C ILE A 772 7.76 4.95 14.02
N SER A 773 6.62 5.48 13.56
CA SER A 773 5.59 4.77 12.80
C SER A 773 5.76 4.97 11.30
N LEU A 774 4.98 4.24 10.49
CA LEU A 774 4.93 4.45 9.03
C LEU A 774 4.60 5.89 8.65
N ASP A 775 3.77 6.57 9.45
CA ASP A 775 3.41 7.98 9.21
C ASP A 775 4.60 8.91 9.48
N VAL A 776 5.35 8.69 10.57
CA VAL A 776 6.57 9.46 10.86
C VAL A 776 7.63 9.24 9.78
N VAL A 777 7.80 8.00 9.30
CA VAL A 777 8.69 7.71 8.17
C VAL A 777 8.25 8.44 6.91
N SER A 778 6.94 8.49 6.64
CA SER A 778 6.39 9.28 5.53
C SER A 778 6.71 10.76 5.66
N ALA A 779 6.56 11.35 6.86
CA ALA A 779 6.95 12.72 7.15
C ALA A 779 8.44 12.98 6.83
N LEU A 780 9.33 12.09 7.25
CA LEU A 780 10.76 12.19 6.95
C LEU A 780 11.06 12.09 5.44
N MET A 781 10.33 11.26 4.72
CA MET A 781 10.50 11.14 3.26
C MET A 781 10.02 12.37 2.52
N ILE A 782 8.93 12.98 2.98
CA ILE A 782 8.43 14.24 2.42
C ILE A 782 9.41 15.39 2.67
N LEU A 783 10.01 15.42 3.86
CA LEU A 783 11.05 16.38 4.20
C LEU A 783 12.20 16.35 3.18
N LEU A 784 12.55 15.18 2.63
CA LEU A 784 13.57 15.09 1.57
C LEU A 784 13.21 15.89 0.32
N GLY A 785 11.96 15.86 -0.11
CA GLY A 785 11.53 16.66 -1.27
C GLY A 785 11.41 18.14 -0.93
N TYR A 786 10.85 18.45 0.24
CA TYR A 786 10.58 19.84 0.65
C TYR A 786 11.86 20.63 0.97
N SER A 787 12.81 20.07 1.72
CA SER A 787 14.04 20.78 2.11
C SER A 787 14.88 21.20 0.89
N VAL A 788 14.85 20.42 -0.20
CA VAL A 788 15.54 20.78 -1.45
C VAL A 788 14.88 21.96 -2.16
N ASN A 789 13.57 22.16 -2.01
CA ASN A 789 12.83 23.19 -2.72
C ASN A 789 13.47 24.57 -2.51
N ASP A 790 13.64 24.98 -1.25
CA ASP A 790 14.24 26.27 -0.91
C ASP A 790 15.71 26.36 -1.38
N THR A 791 16.46 25.27 -1.28
CA THR A 791 17.84 25.21 -1.77
C THR A 791 17.93 25.47 -3.29
N ILE A 792 17.04 24.87 -4.10
CA ILE A 792 16.97 25.09 -5.55
C ILE A 792 16.70 26.56 -5.88
N VAL A 793 15.82 27.20 -5.12
CA VAL A 793 15.45 28.60 -5.32
C VAL A 793 16.65 29.52 -5.10
N VAL A 794 17.40 29.28 -4.01
CA VAL A 794 18.61 30.06 -3.71
C VAL A 794 19.69 29.82 -4.80
N PHE A 795 19.82 28.59 -5.28
CA PHE A 795 20.76 28.23 -6.34
C PHE A 795 20.41 28.84 -7.70
N ASP A 796 19.15 28.81 -8.10
CA ASP A 796 18.69 29.44 -9.33
C ASP A 796 18.90 30.96 -9.28
N ARG A 797 18.62 31.59 -8.14
CA ARG A 797 18.90 33.01 -7.95
C ARG A 797 20.39 33.35 -8.06
N MET A 798 21.28 32.45 -7.63
CA MET A 798 22.72 32.61 -7.85
C MET A 798 23.08 32.57 -9.32
N ARG A 799 22.54 31.60 -10.07
CA ARG A 799 22.72 31.51 -11.52
C ARG A 799 22.19 32.72 -12.26
N GLU A 800 21.03 33.25 -11.85
CA GLU A 800 20.44 34.46 -12.41
C GLU A 800 21.33 35.68 -12.18
N ASN A 801 21.72 35.93 -10.93
CA ASN A 801 22.58 37.07 -10.57
C ASN A 801 23.96 36.99 -11.25
N ALA A 802 24.50 35.78 -11.44
CA ALA A 802 25.76 35.56 -12.15
C ALA A 802 25.69 35.99 -13.62
N ARG A 803 24.51 35.87 -14.25
CA ARG A 803 24.26 36.31 -15.64
C ARG A 803 24.06 37.83 -15.74
N GLU A 804 23.35 38.42 -14.77
CA GLU A 804 23.03 39.85 -14.76
C GLU A 804 24.22 40.73 -14.33
N SER A 805 25.11 40.23 -13.47
CA SER A 805 26.22 40.99 -12.88
C SER A 805 27.59 40.41 -13.26
N ARG A 806 28.09 40.70 -14.47
CA ARG A 806 29.44 40.33 -14.90
C ARG A 806 30.49 41.02 -14.03
N GLY A 807 31.38 40.26 -13.39
CA GLY A 807 32.56 40.77 -12.66
C GLY A 807 32.41 40.97 -11.14
N LYS A 808 31.28 40.60 -10.53
CA LYS A 808 31.15 40.60 -9.05
C LYS A 808 32.00 39.50 -8.41
N ASN A 809 32.54 39.76 -7.22
CA ASN A 809 33.21 38.73 -6.42
C ASN A 809 32.19 37.67 -5.99
N LEU A 810 32.62 36.39 -5.94
CA LEU A 810 31.79 35.26 -5.57
C LEU A 810 31.07 35.46 -4.22
N ARG A 811 31.73 36.12 -3.25
CA ARG A 811 31.12 36.42 -1.94
C ARG A 811 29.92 37.34 -2.07
N ASP A 812 30.06 38.43 -2.83
CA ASP A 812 28.99 39.41 -3.02
C ASP A 812 27.83 38.81 -3.80
N LEU A 813 28.16 37.97 -4.80
CA LEU A 813 27.18 37.22 -5.57
C LEU A 813 26.36 36.28 -4.68
N CYS A 814 27.01 35.47 -3.85
CA CYS A 814 26.33 34.57 -2.91
C CYS A 814 25.44 35.35 -1.92
N ASN A 815 25.98 36.41 -1.29
CA ASN A 815 25.23 37.23 -0.35
C ASN A 815 24.02 37.91 -1.00
N GLU A 816 24.18 38.47 -2.21
CA GLU A 816 23.06 39.09 -2.92
C GLU A 816 21.97 38.08 -3.27
N SER A 817 22.35 36.87 -3.71
CA SER A 817 21.39 35.81 -4.03
C SER A 817 20.61 35.33 -2.80
N MET A 818 21.28 35.14 -1.66
CA MET A 818 20.62 34.76 -0.40
C MET A 818 19.70 35.87 0.11
N ASN A 819 20.14 37.12 0.13
CA ASN A 819 19.29 38.24 0.58
C ASN A 819 18.04 38.44 -0.29
N ARG A 820 18.17 38.28 -1.62
CA ARG A 820 17.03 38.40 -2.55
C ARG A 820 16.05 37.23 -2.50
N SER A 821 16.44 36.08 -1.95
CA SER A 821 15.58 34.90 -1.82
C SER A 821 14.95 34.77 -0.42
N LEU A 822 15.57 35.38 0.60
CA LEU A 822 15.17 35.24 2.00
C LEU A 822 13.69 35.53 2.27
N THR A 823 13.15 36.64 1.77
CA THR A 823 11.74 37.01 1.98
C THR A 823 10.79 35.93 1.45
N ARG A 824 11.09 35.38 0.27
CA ARG A 824 10.32 34.26 -0.28
C ARG A 824 10.43 33.04 0.62
N THR A 825 11.65 32.58 0.89
CA THR A 825 11.93 31.37 1.68
C THR A 825 11.24 31.41 3.06
N LEU A 826 11.22 32.57 3.72
CA LEU A 826 10.55 32.72 4.99
C LEU A 826 9.02 32.68 4.87
N ILE A 827 8.44 33.31 3.85
CA ILE A 827 6.99 33.32 3.64
C ILE A 827 6.49 31.92 3.28
N THR A 828 7.20 31.20 2.42
CA THR A 828 6.85 29.82 2.00
C THR A 828 6.94 28.84 3.18
N ALA A 829 7.99 28.98 3.99
CA ALA A 829 8.12 28.23 5.22
C ALA A 829 6.96 28.55 6.18
N LEU A 830 6.66 29.83 6.39
CA LEU A 830 5.63 30.27 7.34
C LEU A 830 4.23 29.79 6.95
N THR A 831 3.83 29.87 5.68
CA THR A 831 2.51 29.36 5.23
C THR A 831 2.39 27.86 5.43
N THR A 832 3.49 27.12 5.22
CA THR A 832 3.51 25.68 5.45
C THR A 832 3.47 25.36 6.95
N LEU A 833 4.22 26.10 7.78
CA LEU A 833 4.18 25.97 9.25
C LEU A 833 2.80 26.28 9.83
N PHE A 834 2.06 27.25 9.28
CA PHE A 834 0.69 27.52 9.74
C PHE A 834 -0.22 26.31 9.56
N VAL A 835 -0.14 25.64 8.40
CA VAL A 835 -0.97 24.46 8.14
C VAL A 835 -0.51 23.28 9.00
N MET A 836 0.80 23.04 9.10
CA MET A 836 1.33 21.97 9.95
C MET A 836 1.04 22.21 11.43
N GLY A 837 1.09 23.46 11.90
CA GLY A 837 0.69 23.84 13.25
C GLY A 837 -0.78 23.57 13.52
N CYS A 838 -1.68 23.94 12.59
CA CYS A 838 -3.09 23.60 12.69
C CYS A 838 -3.32 22.08 12.67
N MET A 839 -2.55 21.33 11.87
CA MET A 839 -2.62 19.87 11.82
C MET A 839 -2.11 19.23 13.11
N ALA A 840 -1.05 19.75 13.72
CA ALA A 840 -0.53 19.27 14.99
C ALA A 840 -1.49 19.55 16.17
N LEU A 841 -2.25 20.64 16.11
CA LEU A 841 -3.19 21.04 17.16
C LEU A 841 -4.58 20.41 16.98
N PHE A 842 -5.08 20.30 15.75
CA PHE A 842 -6.47 19.92 15.47
C PHE A 842 -6.62 18.61 14.69
N GLY A 843 -5.53 18.02 14.18
CA GLY A 843 -5.56 16.83 13.32
C GLY A 843 -5.75 15.49 14.03
N GLY A 844 -5.91 15.47 15.36
CA GLY A 844 -6.10 14.26 16.15
C GLY A 844 -4.81 13.44 16.35
N HIS A 845 -4.94 12.27 17.00
CA HIS A 845 -3.79 11.46 17.39
C HIS A 845 -2.99 10.90 16.21
N SER A 846 -3.66 10.56 15.10
CA SER A 846 -2.99 9.98 13.92
C SER A 846 -2.14 10.99 13.15
N LEU A 847 -2.55 12.26 13.07
CA LEU A 847 -1.85 13.27 12.27
C LEU A 847 -0.83 14.09 13.07
N ARG A 848 -0.90 14.08 14.41
CA ARG A 848 -0.04 14.91 15.27
C ARG A 848 1.44 14.52 15.24
N PRO A 849 1.85 13.23 15.34
CA PRO A 849 3.26 12.82 15.23
C PRO A 849 3.84 13.18 13.86
N PHE A 850 3.05 12.96 12.81
CA PHE A 850 3.38 13.35 11.44
C PHE A 850 3.63 14.85 11.30
N ALA A 851 2.69 15.68 11.75
CA ALA A 851 2.78 17.13 11.63
C ALA A 851 3.93 17.71 12.47
N THR A 852 4.13 17.19 13.68
CA THR A 852 5.22 17.62 14.57
C THR A 852 6.59 17.32 13.95
N THR A 853 6.75 16.13 13.38
CA THR A 853 7.96 15.75 12.64
C THR A 853 8.24 16.72 11.49
N LEU A 854 7.23 17.03 10.68
CA LEU A 854 7.38 17.97 9.57
C LEU A 854 7.68 19.39 10.04
N ILE A 855 7.08 19.88 11.14
CA ILE A 855 7.36 21.23 11.66
C ILE A 855 8.86 21.41 11.92
N PHE A 856 9.48 20.50 12.67
CA PHE A 856 10.91 20.59 12.97
C PHE A 856 11.76 20.41 11.72
N GLY A 857 11.42 19.43 10.87
CA GLY A 857 12.10 19.26 9.60
C GLY A 857 12.07 20.50 8.72
N LEU A 858 10.93 21.17 8.62
CA LEU A 858 10.75 22.39 7.84
C LEU A 858 11.60 23.54 8.39
N ILE A 859 11.64 23.71 9.71
CA ILE A 859 12.47 24.72 10.38
C ILE A 859 13.95 24.48 10.07
N PHE A 860 14.41 23.22 10.19
CA PHE A 860 15.80 22.88 9.87
C PHE A 860 16.10 23.02 8.37
N GLY A 861 15.18 22.65 7.49
CA GLY A 861 15.32 22.78 6.04
C GLY A 861 15.40 24.23 5.55
N THR A 862 14.56 25.12 6.10
CA THR A 862 14.63 26.56 5.82
C THR A 862 15.95 27.15 6.31
N TYR A 863 16.42 26.72 7.49
CA TYR A 863 17.71 27.10 8.04
C TYR A 863 18.87 26.61 7.17
N SER A 864 18.93 25.32 6.82
CA SER A 864 20.03 24.71 6.08
C SER A 864 20.14 25.25 4.66
N SER A 865 19.00 25.47 3.98
CA SER A 865 18.95 26.05 2.63
C SER A 865 19.59 27.44 2.59
N SER A 866 19.35 28.25 3.63
CA SER A 866 19.86 29.63 3.70
C SER A 866 21.27 29.74 4.29
N MET A 867 21.59 28.93 5.30
CA MET A 867 22.78 29.09 6.15
C MET A 867 23.86 28.03 5.93
N LEU A 868 23.56 26.93 5.21
CA LEU A 868 24.47 25.81 5.03
C LEU A 868 24.77 25.53 3.55
N ALA A 869 23.73 25.35 2.72
CA ALA A 869 23.86 24.92 1.33
C ALA A 869 24.71 25.88 0.47
N MET A 870 24.38 27.17 0.46
CA MET A 870 25.12 28.17 -0.32
C MET A 870 26.56 28.39 0.20
N PRO A 871 26.82 28.48 1.52
CA PRO A 871 28.20 28.49 2.04
C PRO A 871 29.05 27.27 1.67
N ILE A 872 28.47 26.06 1.60
CA ILE A 872 29.18 24.87 1.11
C ILE A 872 29.59 25.06 -0.35
N VAL A 873 28.68 25.53 -1.21
CA VAL A 873 28.98 25.83 -2.61
C VAL A 873 30.09 26.88 -2.73
N TYR A 874 30.02 27.94 -1.92
CA TYR A 874 31.04 29.01 -1.88
C TYR A 874 32.43 28.45 -1.55
N GLU A 875 32.55 27.70 -0.46
CA GLU A 875 33.83 27.16 0.03
C GLU A 875 34.41 26.14 -0.97
N TRP A 876 33.58 25.29 -1.56
CA TRP A 876 33.99 24.35 -2.60
C TRP A 876 34.54 25.08 -3.83
N THR A 877 33.83 26.11 -4.29
CA THR A 877 34.18 26.84 -5.51
C THR A 877 35.47 27.63 -5.34
N ILE A 878 35.71 28.22 -4.17
CA ILE A 878 36.97 28.90 -3.85
C ILE A 878 38.15 27.92 -3.84
N ARG A 879 38.01 26.77 -3.17
CA ARG A 879 39.09 25.79 -3.03
C ARG A 879 39.48 25.13 -4.34
N LYS A 880 38.52 24.88 -5.24
CA LYS A 880 38.76 24.13 -6.49
C LYS A 880 39.08 25.01 -7.70
N ARG A 881 38.62 26.27 -7.73
CA ARG A 881 38.69 27.14 -8.92
C ARG A 881 39.17 28.58 -8.64
N GLY A 882 39.73 28.86 -7.45
CA GLY A 882 40.22 30.20 -7.12
C GLY A 882 39.14 31.29 -7.16
N GLY A 883 37.85 30.92 -7.03
CA GLY A 883 36.72 31.84 -7.02
C GLY A 883 36.05 32.11 -8.38
N GLN A 884 36.49 31.48 -9.48
CA GLN A 884 35.81 31.59 -10.78
C GLN A 884 34.73 30.51 -10.95
N LEU A 885 33.48 30.93 -11.15
CA LEU A 885 32.35 30.07 -11.53
C LEU A 885 32.43 29.72 -13.04
N ALA A 886 32.37 28.44 -13.40
CA ALA A 886 32.37 27.99 -14.80
C ALA A 886 31.14 28.48 -15.61
N LEU A 887 30.09 28.96 -14.93
CA LEU A 887 28.95 29.63 -15.53
C LEU A 887 29.33 30.86 -16.39
N ALA A 888 30.50 31.46 -16.17
CA ALA A 888 31.04 32.53 -17.01
C ALA A 888 31.68 32.02 -18.33
N GLU A 889 32.20 30.78 -18.36
CA GLU A 889 32.92 30.23 -19.51
C GLU A 889 32.00 29.62 -20.58
N SER A 890 30.88 29.00 -20.18
CA SER A 890 29.92 28.38 -21.14
C SER A 890 29.25 29.37 -22.11
N ALA A 891 29.37 30.68 -21.89
CA ALA A 891 28.87 31.72 -22.78
C ALA A 891 29.86 32.11 -23.89
N THR A 892 31.13 31.69 -23.81
CA THR A 892 32.15 32.04 -24.81
C THR A 892 32.07 31.21 -26.08
N THR A 893 31.41 30.05 -26.06
CA THR A 893 31.33 29.14 -27.21
C THR A 893 29.99 29.16 -27.98
N ALA A 894 29.00 29.94 -27.53
CA ALA A 894 27.66 29.97 -28.13
C ALA A 894 27.25 31.35 -28.70
N GLY A 895 28.19 32.12 -29.24
CA GLY A 895 27.90 33.28 -30.09
C GLY A 895 27.89 32.88 -31.57
N PRO A 896 26.91 33.32 -32.40
CA PRO A 896 26.96 33.04 -33.82
C PRO A 896 28.21 33.69 -34.41
N ARG A 897 29.10 32.86 -35.00
CA ARG A 897 30.19 33.35 -35.84
C ARG A 897 29.58 34.22 -36.93
N ARG A 898 29.64 35.56 -36.76
CA ARG A 898 29.49 36.51 -37.85
C ARG A 898 30.61 36.18 -38.85
N ARG A 899 30.28 35.44 -39.90
CA ARG A 899 31.08 35.38 -41.12
C ARG A 899 31.16 36.81 -41.65
N SER A 900 32.33 37.43 -41.57
CA SER A 900 32.66 38.60 -42.39
C SER A 900 32.77 38.12 -43.83
N GLY A 901 31.63 38.06 -44.53
CA GLY A 901 31.57 37.91 -45.97
C GLY A 901 31.45 39.30 -46.60
N GLY A 902 32.59 39.93 -46.86
CA GLY A 902 32.70 41.17 -47.62
C GLY A 902 33.93 41.10 -48.50
N GLU A 903 33.68 41.15 -49.81
CA GLU A 903 34.63 41.44 -50.89
C GLU A 903 35.85 40.52 -51.05
N LYS A 904 35.75 39.63 -52.05
CA LYS A 904 36.75 39.44 -53.12
C LYS A 904 36.29 38.32 -54.06
N THR A 905 35.42 38.68 -55.00
CA THR A 905 35.21 37.88 -56.22
C THR A 905 35.45 38.78 -57.42
N GLU A 906 36.70 39.18 -57.61
CA GLU A 906 37.21 39.61 -58.90
C GLU A 906 38.70 39.32 -58.95
N GLN A 907 39.14 38.74 -60.07
CA GLN A 907 40.52 38.33 -60.38
C GLN A 907 41.02 37.03 -59.73
N ARG A 908 40.66 35.89 -60.33
CA ARG A 908 41.65 34.92 -60.84
C ARG A 908 41.01 33.92 -61.80
N LYS A 909 40.94 34.37 -63.06
CA LYS A 909 41.00 33.51 -64.24
C LYS A 909 42.43 32.94 -64.33
N LYS A 910 42.54 31.70 -64.81
CA LYS A 910 43.75 30.92 -65.15
C LYS A 910 44.34 30.11 -63.99
N ILE A 911 44.18 28.78 -64.03
CA ILE A 911 45.10 27.83 -64.70
C ILE A 911 44.51 26.41 -64.55
N TYR A 912 44.16 25.82 -65.70
CA TYR A 912 44.21 24.41 -66.14
C TYR A 912 43.82 23.23 -65.23
N ASP A 913 42.80 22.49 -65.71
CA ASP A 913 42.79 21.05 -66.01
C ASP A 913 43.76 20.13 -65.25
N ASN A 914 43.17 19.24 -64.45
CA ASN A 914 43.22 17.79 -64.65
C ASN A 914 42.17 17.07 -63.79
#